data_AF-A0A9C9TCM8-F1
#
_entry.id   AF-A0A9C9TCM8-F1
#
_cell.length_a   1.000
_cell.length_b   1.000
_cell.length_c   1.000
_cell.angle_alpha   90.00
_cell.angle_beta   90.00
_cell.angle_gamma   90.00
#
_symmetry.space_group_name_H-M   'P 1'
#
loop_
_entity.id
_entity.type
_entity.pdbx_description
1 polymer ?
#
loop_
_entity_poly.entity_id
_entity_poly.type
_entity_poly.pdbx_seq_one_letter_code
_entity_poly.pdbx_strand_id
1 'polypeptide(L)'
;MTPTSASWRRIAPGAGITYALIVGLMTLPASLHLSQCLIGNNIDNWIFYWNNWWLERAIVEGHNWFSTPYMFYPQGTNLIVHANSFTSSLLALSIKPLVGPVAACNLALLFGLWIGAVGMFLFVYEDTHHTSAALLAGFIFSFAPYHLTKLLAQTHLGSIHWWPWYALFLRRACVRATSACSARREKWITDAILAGLFAALTLWTGLQLAVLLALWTVVYVGARLLRERRSWQRVIRVAGLVGIVSLVLSAPMLIPIAQNWRQLAAGAATYDEGAVNQTDLLAYLLPPTYHSLVGSRIAPTYERFVTNKSAMPYLGYTVLVLALISIFSRRRTALFWLLNVGLWITLAAGSTLRINGSLYPQVPLPYRFIEHIFPITAVRVPDRFNLLLVFSLATSAGLGAACLAKSHRWLLIPLALSLVVEYASIPLPAWDLAPVSPFLEQMAADAQEQASYGVLDYPMGYELSKQWLYYQTIHGKPTIEGHVSRYTTQDYAFVASHPLLRALYQEAKHPPHLPRDTFDELTDDVLALGPALRSLEAARVRYILSHKPYLNADLRAQFQRLLPILPIYEDETLAVYDIAHPLPIYYDGFPVPLAPDVALARFDVQRDDAKWQFQIVAAALAPRILPHTCNVQLIGEQGSVSASAITLFEELPSDATWETGDLEVEQITVELGQELDPGVYRWAITCSEATTYTVSETLHVYQDGHTAYLRHLTNIHYGESIEFQGYRWRTVGTELEITLQWQALEHLAANYKVFAHLLNADGQVILQHDAIPCNWQCPTIQWQVGETISDQATIPLAGLAPGEYHLATGLYDAETLQRPPAQSPDGTRIPNDYFILPNSFVISAWDDEP
;
A
#
# COMPACT_ATOMS: atom_id res chain seq x y z
N MET A 1 15.96 -53.93 20.28
CA MET A 1 15.09 -53.37 21.34
C MET A 1 14.48 -52.08 20.81
N THR A 2 13.19 -52.08 20.51
CA THR A 2 12.44 -50.90 20.04
C THR A 2 12.19 -49.96 21.22
N PRO A 3 12.70 -48.71 21.23
CA PRO A 3 12.34 -47.77 22.28
C PRO A 3 10.84 -47.52 22.23
N THR A 4 10.22 -47.61 23.40
CA THR A 4 8.79 -47.49 23.61
C THR A 4 8.30 -46.10 23.21
N SER A 5 7.03 -46.00 22.80
CA SER A 5 6.33 -44.74 22.46
C SER A 5 6.30 -43.68 23.59
N ALA A 6 6.95 -43.94 24.72
CA ALA A 6 6.99 -43.11 25.91
C ALA A 6 8.14 -42.08 25.94
N SER A 7 9.20 -42.25 25.14
CA SER A 7 10.39 -41.37 25.23
C SER A 7 10.17 -39.96 24.69
N TRP A 8 9.52 -39.82 23.52
CA TRP A 8 9.29 -38.49 22.91
C TRP A 8 8.33 -37.63 23.73
N ARG A 9 7.34 -38.24 24.40
CA ARG A 9 6.37 -37.53 25.25
C ARG A 9 7.04 -36.79 26.42
N ARG A 10 8.22 -37.23 26.84
CA ARG A 10 9.00 -36.58 27.92
C ARG A 10 9.87 -35.42 27.42
N ILE A 11 10.34 -35.46 26.17
CA ILE A 11 11.29 -34.46 25.64
C ILE A 11 10.62 -33.39 24.77
N ALA A 12 9.48 -33.70 24.16
CA ALA A 12 8.79 -32.77 23.26
C ALA A 12 8.38 -31.45 23.96
N PRO A 13 7.88 -31.46 25.21
CA PRO A 13 7.58 -30.20 25.92
C PRO A 13 8.82 -29.33 26.12
N GLY A 14 9.95 -29.94 26.52
CA GLY A 14 11.21 -29.23 26.69
C GLY A 14 11.70 -28.60 25.39
N ALA A 15 11.66 -29.35 24.27
CA ALA A 15 12.01 -28.82 22.95
C ALA A 15 11.07 -27.69 22.52
N GLY A 16 9.76 -27.80 22.80
CA GLY A 16 8.79 -26.74 22.54
C GLY A 16 9.12 -25.44 23.27
N ILE A 17 9.46 -25.51 24.56
CA ILE A 17 9.88 -24.34 25.35
C ILE A 17 11.18 -23.75 24.78
N THR A 18 12.16 -24.59 24.46
CA THR A 18 13.42 -24.13 23.86
C THR A 18 13.19 -23.40 22.54
N TYR A 19 12.34 -23.92 21.65
CA TYR A 19 12.06 -23.23 20.39
C TYR A 19 11.25 -21.96 20.56
N ALA A 20 10.36 -21.87 21.54
CA ALA A 20 9.64 -20.63 21.82
C ALA A 20 10.62 -19.50 22.20
N LEU A 21 11.62 -19.81 23.04
CA LEU A 21 12.70 -18.87 23.38
C LEU A 21 13.57 -18.51 22.17
N ILE A 22 13.95 -19.51 21.36
CA ILE A 22 14.75 -19.28 20.15
C ILE A 22 13.99 -18.39 19.15
N VAL A 23 12.70 -18.65 18.91
CA VAL A 23 11.86 -17.81 18.04
C VAL A 23 11.81 -16.40 18.58
N GLY A 24 11.50 -16.20 19.87
CA GLY A 24 11.50 -14.87 20.47
C GLY A 24 12.81 -14.10 20.29
N LEU A 25 13.96 -14.77 20.43
CA LEU A 25 15.29 -14.17 20.27
C LEU A 25 15.66 -13.89 18.81
N MET A 26 15.40 -14.83 17.90
CA MET A 26 15.75 -14.72 16.49
C MET A 26 14.87 -13.74 15.72
N THR A 27 13.73 -13.33 16.29
CA THR A 27 12.83 -12.34 15.70
C THR A 27 12.82 -11.01 16.44
N LEU A 28 13.86 -10.70 17.21
CA LEU A 28 14.03 -9.38 17.83
C LEU A 28 14.23 -8.29 16.75
N PRO A 29 13.79 -7.04 17.00
CA PRO A 29 12.97 -6.60 18.13
C PRO A 29 11.46 -6.88 17.94
N ALA A 30 11.03 -7.37 16.77
CA ALA A 30 9.61 -7.52 16.43
C ALA A 30 8.81 -8.38 17.42
N SER A 31 9.43 -9.39 18.04
CA SER A 31 8.81 -10.19 19.12
C SER A 31 8.45 -9.38 20.38
N LEU A 32 9.06 -8.22 20.60
CA LEU A 32 8.76 -7.30 21.71
C LEU A 32 7.72 -6.23 21.33
N HIS A 33 7.50 -6.00 20.04
CA HIS A 33 6.66 -4.92 19.49
C HIS A 33 5.50 -5.46 18.64
N LEU A 34 4.93 -6.60 19.04
CA LEU A 34 3.97 -7.37 18.25
C LEU A 34 2.72 -6.59 17.81
N SER A 35 2.32 -5.55 18.54
CA SER A 35 1.14 -4.71 18.20
C SER A 35 1.52 -3.42 17.46
N GLN A 36 2.80 -3.09 17.36
CA GLN A 36 3.28 -1.78 16.86
C GLN A 36 3.84 -1.88 15.43
N CYS A 37 4.27 -3.06 15.00
CA CYS A 37 4.80 -3.30 13.66
C CYS A 37 4.26 -4.61 13.08
N LEU A 38 4.28 -4.74 11.76
CA LEU A 38 3.95 -5.98 11.05
C LEU A 38 5.25 -6.68 10.61
N ILE A 39 5.46 -7.93 11.02
CA ILE A 39 6.65 -8.70 10.63
C ILE A 39 6.61 -8.97 9.12
N GLY A 40 7.65 -8.53 8.41
CA GLY A 40 7.74 -8.70 6.96
C GLY A 40 8.54 -7.60 6.26
N ASN A 41 8.76 -7.75 4.96
CA ASN A 41 9.54 -6.81 4.14
C ASN A 41 9.03 -6.64 2.71
N ASN A 42 7.76 -6.94 2.46
CA ASN A 42 7.15 -6.88 1.13
C ASN A 42 5.73 -6.30 1.21
N ILE A 43 5.34 -5.55 0.17
CA ILE A 43 4.04 -4.90 0.06
C ILE A 43 2.87 -5.88 0.02
N ASP A 44 3.15 -7.12 -0.36
CA ASP A 44 2.19 -8.23 -0.31
C ASP A 44 1.76 -8.57 1.14
N ASN A 45 2.48 -8.11 2.18
CA ASN A 45 2.08 -8.34 3.57
C ASN A 45 0.73 -7.70 3.92
N TRP A 46 0.38 -6.58 3.30
CA TRP A 46 -0.93 -5.96 3.47
C TRP A 46 -2.07 -6.84 2.94
N ILE A 47 -1.81 -7.61 1.87
CA ILE A 47 -2.76 -8.59 1.34
C ILE A 47 -3.05 -9.68 2.37
N PHE A 48 -2.02 -10.23 3.03
CA PHE A 48 -2.22 -11.28 4.04
C PHE A 48 -2.87 -10.76 5.31
N TYR A 49 -2.60 -9.51 5.68
CA TYR A 49 -3.30 -8.85 6.77
C TYR A 49 -4.79 -8.68 6.43
N TRP A 50 -5.10 -8.22 5.22
CA TRP A 50 -6.46 -8.12 4.71
C TRP A 50 -7.16 -9.48 4.62
N ASN A 51 -6.48 -10.55 4.20
CA ASN A 51 -7.06 -11.89 4.14
C ASN A 51 -7.57 -12.38 5.50
N ASN A 52 -6.88 -12.00 6.60
CA ASN A 52 -7.35 -12.30 7.96
C ASN A 52 -8.65 -11.56 8.27
N TRP A 53 -8.72 -10.27 7.92
CA TRP A 53 -9.91 -9.43 8.09
C TRP A 53 -11.09 -9.90 7.21
N TRP A 54 -10.83 -10.24 5.95
CA TRP A 54 -11.84 -10.74 5.03
C TRP A 54 -12.43 -12.08 5.49
N LEU A 55 -11.62 -13.02 5.97
CA LEU A 55 -12.14 -14.30 6.46
C LEU A 55 -13.08 -14.09 7.65
N GLU A 56 -12.75 -13.19 8.56
CA GLU A 56 -13.62 -12.81 9.68
C GLU A 56 -14.95 -12.24 9.18
N ARG A 57 -14.89 -11.26 8.27
CA ARG A 57 -16.09 -10.65 7.66
C ARG A 57 -16.95 -11.69 6.96
N ALA A 58 -16.35 -12.55 6.14
CA ALA A 58 -17.07 -13.60 5.44
C ALA A 58 -17.78 -14.58 6.39
N ILE A 59 -17.18 -14.89 7.54
CA ILE A 59 -17.81 -15.73 8.57
C ILE A 59 -18.94 -14.98 9.28
N VAL A 60 -18.72 -13.73 9.68
CA VAL A 60 -19.68 -12.93 10.46
C VAL A 60 -20.90 -12.52 9.63
N GLU A 61 -20.68 -12.14 8.37
CA GLU A 61 -21.71 -11.65 7.44
C GLU A 61 -22.32 -12.78 6.59
N GLY A 62 -21.76 -13.99 6.66
CA GLY A 62 -22.26 -15.17 5.94
C GLY A 62 -21.94 -15.18 4.44
N HIS A 63 -20.86 -14.52 4.02
CA HIS A 63 -20.40 -14.52 2.64
C HIS A 63 -19.63 -15.79 2.26
N ASN A 64 -19.56 -16.07 0.95
CA ASN A 64 -18.69 -17.10 0.40
C ASN A 64 -17.22 -16.70 0.59
N TRP A 65 -16.39 -17.58 1.14
CA TRP A 65 -14.99 -17.30 1.45
C TRP A 65 -14.13 -17.03 0.20
N PHE A 66 -14.58 -17.50 -0.96
CA PHE A 66 -13.87 -17.43 -2.23
C PHE A 66 -14.39 -16.32 -3.16
N SER A 67 -15.17 -15.36 -2.66
CA SER A 67 -15.62 -14.20 -3.44
C SER A 67 -15.89 -13.02 -2.52
N THR A 68 -15.45 -11.82 -2.88
CA THR A 68 -15.63 -10.63 -2.04
C THR A 68 -16.35 -9.50 -2.80
N PRO A 69 -17.35 -8.84 -2.18
CA PRO A 69 -17.92 -7.60 -2.70
C PRO A 69 -17.11 -6.35 -2.30
N TYR A 70 -16.03 -6.50 -1.51
CA TYR A 70 -15.28 -5.37 -0.96
C TYR A 70 -14.16 -4.87 -1.86
N MET A 71 -13.69 -5.65 -2.83
CA MET A 71 -12.72 -5.21 -3.83
C MET A 71 -13.37 -5.14 -5.20
N PHE A 72 -12.97 -4.17 -6.02
CA PHE A 72 -13.55 -3.95 -7.35
C PHE A 72 -15.05 -3.66 -7.27
N TYR A 73 -15.41 -2.77 -6.35
CA TYR A 73 -16.78 -2.28 -6.22
C TYR A 73 -17.20 -1.54 -7.50
N PRO A 74 -18.44 -1.71 -7.99
CA PRO A 74 -19.57 -2.44 -7.37
C PRO A 74 -19.67 -3.94 -7.70
N GLN A 75 -18.87 -4.47 -8.62
CA GLN A 75 -19.04 -5.84 -9.11
C GLN A 75 -18.55 -6.90 -8.13
N GLY A 76 -17.51 -6.59 -7.34
CA GLY A 76 -16.81 -7.59 -6.54
C GLY A 76 -15.88 -8.45 -7.39
N THR A 77 -15.15 -9.36 -6.74
CA THR A 77 -14.23 -10.28 -7.42
C THR A 77 -14.17 -11.66 -6.76
N ASN A 78 -13.55 -12.60 -7.46
CA ASN A 78 -13.37 -13.98 -7.05
C ASN A 78 -11.98 -14.20 -6.42
N LEU A 79 -11.94 -14.94 -5.30
CA LEU A 79 -10.74 -15.22 -4.52
C LEU A 79 -10.29 -16.70 -4.60
N ILE A 80 -10.86 -17.52 -5.48
CA ILE A 80 -10.56 -18.96 -5.62
C ILE A 80 -9.06 -19.20 -5.87
N VAL A 81 -8.42 -18.35 -6.67
CA VAL A 81 -6.98 -18.42 -6.99
C VAL A 81 -6.16 -17.29 -6.37
N HIS A 82 -6.78 -16.52 -5.47
CA HIS A 82 -6.09 -15.53 -4.68
C HIS A 82 -5.17 -16.22 -3.66
N ALA A 83 -4.04 -15.60 -3.35
CA ALA A 83 -3.06 -16.08 -2.38
C ALA A 83 -3.58 -16.02 -0.93
N ASN A 84 -4.43 -16.96 -0.56
CA ASN A 84 -4.99 -17.09 0.79
C ASN A 84 -4.21 -18.12 1.63
N SER A 85 -4.09 -17.86 2.94
CA SER A 85 -3.61 -18.84 3.92
C SER A 85 -4.65 -19.05 5.02
N PHE A 86 -5.72 -19.79 4.72
CA PHE A 86 -6.84 -19.99 5.65
C PHE A 86 -6.40 -20.56 6.99
N THR A 87 -5.37 -21.42 7.02
CA THR A 87 -4.82 -21.96 8.27
C THR A 87 -4.23 -20.86 9.16
N SER A 88 -3.51 -19.91 8.58
CA SER A 88 -2.91 -18.79 9.32
C SER A 88 -3.98 -17.78 9.73
N SER A 89 -4.95 -17.52 8.86
CA SER A 89 -6.06 -16.61 9.14
C SER A 89 -6.97 -17.11 10.24
N LEU A 90 -7.31 -18.41 10.26
CA LEU A 90 -8.09 -19.01 11.36
C LEU A 90 -7.34 -18.94 12.69
N LEU A 91 -6.02 -19.15 12.67
CA LEU A 91 -5.19 -19.00 13.86
C LEU A 91 -5.19 -17.56 14.36
N ALA A 92 -4.94 -16.59 13.49
CA ALA A 92 -4.98 -15.16 13.82
C ALA A 92 -6.35 -14.76 14.38
N LEU A 93 -7.44 -15.16 13.73
CA LEU A 93 -8.81 -14.88 14.17
C LEU A 93 -9.08 -15.43 15.58
N SER A 94 -8.61 -16.64 15.89
CA SER A 94 -8.84 -17.26 17.19
C SER A 94 -8.13 -16.58 18.37
N ILE A 95 -7.04 -15.84 18.11
CA ILE A 95 -6.28 -15.11 19.14
C ILE A 95 -6.49 -13.60 19.12
N LYS A 96 -7.01 -13.04 18.00
CA LYS A 96 -7.31 -11.61 17.82
C LYS A 96 -8.02 -10.97 19.03
N PRO A 97 -9.06 -11.57 19.64
CA PRO A 97 -9.74 -10.95 20.79
C PRO A 97 -8.85 -10.73 22.03
N LEU A 98 -7.73 -11.45 22.14
CA LEU A 98 -6.83 -11.39 23.30
C LEU A 98 -5.69 -10.39 23.13
N VAL A 99 -5.23 -10.17 21.89
CA VAL A 99 -3.98 -9.44 21.62
C VAL A 99 -4.14 -8.29 20.61
N GLY A 100 -5.30 -8.16 19.97
CA GLY A 100 -5.53 -7.25 18.86
C GLY A 100 -5.14 -7.83 17.49
N PRO A 101 -5.52 -7.17 16.39
CA PRO A 101 -5.39 -7.72 15.04
C PRO A 101 -3.93 -7.83 14.56
N VAL A 102 -3.11 -6.81 14.82
CA VAL A 102 -1.69 -6.77 14.40
C VAL A 102 -0.87 -7.86 15.11
N ALA A 103 -0.98 -7.93 16.45
CA ALA A 103 -0.30 -8.96 17.22
C ALA A 103 -0.78 -10.38 16.88
N ALA A 104 -2.07 -10.56 16.57
CA ALA A 104 -2.59 -11.84 16.13
C ALA A 104 -1.97 -12.31 14.81
N CYS A 105 -1.80 -11.40 13.84
CA CYS A 105 -1.14 -11.71 12.58
C CYS A 105 0.32 -12.13 12.80
N ASN A 106 1.07 -11.35 13.59
CA ASN A 106 2.47 -11.66 13.93
C ASN A 106 2.61 -12.97 14.70
N LEU A 107 1.76 -13.22 15.69
CA LEU A 107 1.78 -14.46 16.46
C LEU A 107 1.43 -15.69 15.62
N ALA A 108 0.53 -15.57 14.64
CA ALA A 108 0.25 -16.67 13.71
C ALA A 108 1.48 -17.04 12.86
N LEU A 109 2.25 -16.02 12.41
CA LEU A 109 3.51 -16.22 11.70
C LEU A 109 4.57 -16.88 12.61
N LEU A 110 4.77 -16.36 13.81
CA LEU A 110 5.73 -16.91 14.79
C LEU A 110 5.37 -18.33 15.24
N PHE A 111 4.07 -18.62 15.37
CA PHE A 111 3.58 -19.97 15.63
C PHE A 111 4.01 -20.94 14.53
N GLY A 112 3.97 -20.53 13.26
CA GLY A 112 4.46 -21.32 12.14
C GLY A 112 5.93 -21.73 12.30
N LEU A 113 6.81 -20.78 12.63
CA LEU A 113 8.23 -21.03 12.89
C LEU A 113 8.42 -22.02 14.07
N TRP A 114 7.66 -21.81 15.14
CA TRP A 114 7.73 -22.63 16.35
C TRP A 114 7.25 -24.06 16.10
N ILE A 115 6.05 -24.25 15.56
CA ILE A 115 5.46 -25.57 15.35
C ILE A 115 6.19 -26.35 14.26
N GLY A 116 6.74 -25.66 13.26
CA GLY A 116 7.60 -26.24 12.23
C GLY A 116 8.91 -26.79 12.81
N ALA A 117 9.57 -26.03 13.70
CA ALA A 117 10.78 -26.47 14.38
C ALA A 117 10.54 -27.72 15.23
N VAL A 118 9.44 -27.74 15.99
CA VAL A 118 9.03 -28.89 16.81
C VAL A 118 8.74 -30.12 15.94
N GLY A 119 8.01 -29.95 14.82
CA GLY A 119 7.73 -31.04 13.89
C GLY A 119 9.01 -31.64 13.32
N MET A 120 9.95 -30.79 12.91
CA MET A 120 11.24 -31.21 12.37
C MET A 120 12.13 -31.89 13.42
N PHE A 121 12.15 -31.36 14.64
CA PHE A 121 12.79 -32.00 15.78
C PHE A 121 12.26 -33.43 15.98
N LEU A 122 10.94 -33.61 16.01
CA LEU A 122 10.34 -34.93 16.20
C LEU A 122 10.64 -35.89 15.04
N PHE A 123 10.62 -35.39 13.80
CA PHE A 123 10.98 -36.16 12.61
C PHE A 123 12.40 -36.72 12.68
N VAL A 124 13.39 -35.86 12.96
CA VAL A 124 14.81 -36.27 13.04
C VAL A 124 15.10 -37.08 14.31
N TYR A 125 14.45 -36.75 15.43
CA TYR A 125 14.59 -37.51 16.68
C TYR A 125 14.11 -38.95 16.51
N GLU A 126 13.08 -39.20 15.70
CA GLU A 126 12.58 -40.54 15.45
C GLU A 126 13.61 -41.46 14.77
N ASP A 127 14.51 -40.89 13.96
CA ASP A 127 15.57 -41.65 13.31
C ASP A 127 16.86 -41.74 14.14
N THR A 128 17.20 -40.65 14.83
CA THR A 128 18.50 -40.49 15.49
C THR A 128 18.49 -40.85 16.97
N HIS A 129 17.38 -40.64 17.67
CA HIS A 129 17.25 -40.67 19.13
C HIS A 129 18.23 -39.73 19.88
N HIS A 130 18.74 -38.68 19.21
CA HIS A 130 19.64 -37.70 19.80
C HIS A 130 18.97 -36.33 19.89
N THR A 131 18.71 -35.85 21.11
CA THR A 131 17.98 -34.60 21.36
C THR A 131 18.69 -33.37 20.79
N SER A 132 20.01 -33.24 21.01
CA SER A 132 20.79 -32.09 20.52
C SER A 132 20.84 -32.02 18.99
N ALA A 133 21.02 -33.16 18.32
CA ALA A 133 21.02 -33.24 16.86
C ALA A 133 19.64 -32.91 16.26
N ALA A 134 18.57 -33.36 16.91
CA ALA A 134 17.21 -33.02 16.54
C ALA A 134 16.91 -31.52 16.79
N LEU A 135 17.46 -30.93 17.86
CA LEU A 135 17.32 -29.49 18.15
C LEU A 135 17.95 -28.64 17.03
N LEU A 136 19.13 -29.03 16.56
CA LEU A 136 19.78 -28.38 15.42
C LEU A 136 18.94 -28.52 14.15
N ALA A 137 18.38 -29.70 13.86
CA ALA A 137 17.57 -29.89 12.66
C ALA A 137 16.32 -29.00 12.64
N GLY A 138 15.61 -28.85 13.76
CA GLY A 138 14.46 -27.94 13.83
C GLY A 138 14.85 -26.46 13.76
N PHE A 139 16.01 -26.07 14.30
CA PHE A 139 16.54 -24.72 14.10
C PHE A 139 16.81 -24.44 12.62
N ILE A 140 17.54 -25.35 11.94
CA ILE A 140 17.89 -25.19 10.52
C ILE A 140 16.63 -25.08 9.68
N PHE A 141 15.61 -25.91 9.93
CA PHE A 141 14.38 -25.87 9.17
C PHE A 141 13.64 -24.53 9.31
N SER A 142 13.45 -24.03 10.54
CA SER A 142 12.67 -22.81 10.75
C SER A 142 13.40 -21.53 10.38
N PHE A 143 14.71 -21.46 10.61
CA PHE A 143 15.50 -20.25 10.38
C PHE A 143 16.36 -20.30 9.12
N ALA A 144 16.17 -21.29 8.25
CA ALA A 144 16.81 -21.30 6.94
C ALA A 144 16.50 -19.97 6.21
N PRO A 145 17.52 -19.25 5.71
CA PRO A 145 17.35 -17.97 5.04
C PRO A 145 16.27 -17.96 3.94
N TYR A 146 16.18 -19.04 3.16
CA TYR A 146 15.14 -19.17 2.14
C TYR A 146 13.72 -19.24 2.73
N HIS A 147 13.55 -19.99 3.82
CA HIS A 147 12.26 -20.10 4.50
C HIS A 147 11.87 -18.75 5.10
N LEU A 148 12.81 -18.05 5.75
CA LEU A 148 12.57 -16.71 6.30
C LEU A 148 12.23 -15.67 5.21
N THR A 149 12.99 -15.60 4.11
CA THR A 149 12.67 -14.67 3.01
C THR A 149 11.27 -14.88 2.46
N LYS A 150 10.85 -16.14 2.25
CA LYS A 150 9.49 -16.43 1.79
C LYS A 150 8.44 -16.11 2.85
N LEU A 151 8.72 -16.35 4.13
CA LEU A 151 7.80 -16.02 5.20
C LEU A 151 7.58 -14.50 5.35
N LEU A 152 8.65 -13.71 5.22
CA LEU A 152 8.63 -12.25 5.32
C LEU A 152 8.01 -11.54 4.10
N ALA A 153 8.07 -12.18 2.92
CA ALA A 153 7.56 -11.62 1.69
C ALA A 153 6.19 -12.15 1.28
N GLN A 154 5.94 -13.45 1.46
CA GLN A 154 4.75 -14.17 0.98
C GLN A 154 4.33 -15.20 2.04
N THR A 155 3.64 -14.76 3.08
CA THR A 155 3.36 -15.56 4.29
C THR A 155 2.77 -16.94 3.99
N HIS A 156 1.88 -17.05 2.99
CA HIS A 156 1.31 -18.33 2.57
C HIS A 156 2.37 -19.32 2.02
N LEU A 157 3.38 -18.87 1.25
CA LEU A 157 4.46 -19.72 0.74
C LEU A 157 5.51 -20.05 1.79
N GLY A 158 5.77 -19.12 2.71
CA GLY A 158 6.64 -19.38 3.85
C GLY A 158 6.04 -20.34 4.87
N SER A 159 4.73 -20.61 4.84
CA SER A 159 4.04 -21.43 5.84
C SER A 159 4.21 -22.95 5.64
N ILE A 160 5.44 -23.44 5.54
CA ILE A 160 5.77 -24.87 5.34
C ILE A 160 5.76 -25.71 6.64
N HIS A 161 5.27 -25.15 7.73
CA HIS A 161 5.37 -25.73 9.08
C HIS A 161 4.61 -27.05 9.25
N TRP A 162 3.64 -27.37 8.39
CA TRP A 162 2.93 -28.66 8.39
C TRP A 162 3.75 -29.80 7.78
N TRP A 163 4.78 -29.50 6.97
CA TRP A 163 5.53 -30.52 6.22
C TRP A 163 6.28 -31.51 7.13
N PRO A 164 6.97 -31.09 8.21
CA PRO A 164 7.64 -32.04 9.09
C PRO A 164 6.66 -32.96 9.84
N TRP A 165 5.48 -32.45 10.18
CA TRP A 165 4.43 -33.26 10.79
C TRP A 165 3.87 -34.29 9.81
N TYR A 166 3.58 -33.87 8.58
CA TYR A 166 3.23 -34.77 7.48
C TYR A 166 4.28 -35.88 7.29
N ALA A 167 5.54 -35.50 7.14
CA ALA A 167 6.65 -36.41 6.91
C ALA A 167 6.83 -37.42 8.06
N LEU A 168 6.69 -36.96 9.32
CA LEU A 168 6.74 -37.80 10.52
C LEU A 168 5.63 -38.86 10.50
N PHE A 169 4.39 -38.46 10.28
CA PHE A 169 3.26 -39.39 10.33
C PHE A 169 3.21 -40.32 9.11
N LEU A 170 3.56 -39.84 7.91
CA LEU A 170 3.70 -40.69 6.73
C LEU A 170 4.78 -41.76 6.95
N ARG A 171 5.94 -41.36 7.47
CA ARG A 171 7.03 -42.28 7.81
C ARG A 171 6.58 -43.33 8.83
N ARG A 172 5.90 -42.92 9.90
CA ARG A 172 5.36 -43.82 10.93
C ARG A 172 4.36 -44.82 10.35
N ALA A 173 3.43 -44.35 9.55
CA ALA A 173 2.42 -45.18 8.89
C ALA A 173 3.07 -46.24 8.01
N CYS A 174 4.00 -45.85 7.13
CA CYS A 174 4.73 -46.78 6.26
C CYS A 174 5.51 -47.83 7.06
N VAL A 175 6.32 -47.41 8.04
CA VAL A 175 7.12 -48.34 8.87
C VAL A 175 6.23 -49.31 9.64
N ARG A 176 5.13 -48.83 10.23
CA ARG A 176 4.23 -49.68 11.02
C ARG A 176 3.37 -50.61 10.15
N ALA A 177 3.03 -50.19 8.94
CA ALA A 177 2.28 -51.02 7.99
C ALA A 177 3.16 -52.17 7.48
N THR A 178 4.45 -51.93 7.24
CA THR A 178 5.34 -52.96 6.67
C THR A 178 6.06 -53.82 7.70
N SER A 179 6.08 -53.44 8.98
CA SER A 179 6.59 -54.31 10.05
C SER A 179 5.61 -55.43 10.43
N ALA A 180 6.12 -56.66 10.53
CA ALA A 180 5.31 -57.85 10.83
C ALA A 180 4.68 -57.84 12.24
N CYS A 181 5.33 -57.18 13.20
CA CYS A 181 4.92 -57.18 14.60
C CYS A 181 3.88 -56.09 14.93
N SER A 182 3.91 -54.94 14.23
CA SER A 182 2.97 -53.83 14.47
C SER A 182 1.74 -53.83 13.57
N ALA A 183 1.74 -54.57 12.45
CA ALA A 183 0.59 -54.65 11.55
C ALA A 183 -0.69 -55.16 12.25
N ARG A 184 -0.54 -55.95 13.32
CA ARG A 184 -1.65 -56.58 14.07
C ARG A 184 -2.48 -55.61 14.93
N ARG A 185 -2.06 -54.35 15.07
CA ARG A 185 -2.67 -53.38 16.00
C ARG A 185 -3.23 -52.12 15.32
N GLU A 186 -3.33 -52.12 13.99
CA GLU A 186 -3.88 -51.06 13.11
C GLU A 186 -3.42 -49.60 13.36
N LYS A 187 -2.41 -49.37 14.21
CA LYS A 187 -1.89 -48.03 14.53
C LYS A 187 -1.37 -47.26 13.31
N TRP A 188 -1.04 -47.94 12.21
CA TRP A 188 -0.65 -47.30 10.96
C TRP A 188 -1.79 -46.48 10.33
N ILE A 189 -3.05 -46.85 10.58
CA ILE A 189 -4.24 -46.13 10.10
C ILE A 189 -4.30 -44.75 10.75
N THR A 190 -4.12 -44.68 12.07
CA THR A 190 -4.09 -43.40 12.80
C THR A 190 -2.99 -42.49 12.29
N ASP A 191 -1.78 -43.01 12.08
CA ASP A 191 -0.68 -42.21 11.52
C ASP A 191 -0.99 -41.78 10.08
N ALA A 192 -1.63 -42.62 9.27
CA ALA A 192 -2.03 -42.27 7.91
C ALA A 192 -3.14 -41.19 7.89
N ILE A 193 -4.10 -41.24 8.82
CA ILE A 193 -5.12 -40.19 8.98
C ILE A 193 -4.46 -38.87 9.39
N LEU A 194 -3.52 -38.89 10.36
CA LEU A 194 -2.79 -37.69 10.77
C LEU A 194 -1.94 -37.12 9.62
N ALA A 195 -1.28 -37.97 8.83
CA ALA A 195 -0.59 -37.52 7.63
C ALA A 195 -1.57 -36.91 6.60
N GLY A 196 -2.74 -37.52 6.38
CA GLY A 196 -3.79 -36.96 5.53
C GLY A 196 -4.30 -35.60 6.02
N LEU A 197 -4.44 -35.42 7.34
CA LEU A 197 -4.79 -34.14 7.96
C LEU A 197 -3.72 -33.06 7.70
N PHE A 198 -2.44 -33.35 7.92
CA PHE A 198 -1.37 -32.36 7.65
C PHE A 198 -1.19 -32.06 6.16
N ALA A 199 -1.48 -33.02 5.28
CA ALA A 199 -1.55 -32.78 3.84
C ALA A 199 -2.72 -31.85 3.48
N ALA A 200 -3.90 -32.06 4.08
CA ALA A 200 -5.04 -31.16 3.92
C ALA A 200 -4.74 -29.76 4.45
N LEU A 201 -4.15 -29.64 5.65
CA LEU A 201 -3.74 -28.36 6.22
C LEU A 201 -2.76 -27.63 5.30
N THR A 202 -1.79 -28.35 4.72
CA THR A 202 -0.86 -27.76 3.72
C THR A 202 -1.60 -27.23 2.50
N LEU A 203 -2.63 -27.93 2.01
CA LEU A 203 -3.46 -27.46 0.90
C LEU A 203 -4.26 -26.21 1.28
N TRP A 204 -4.85 -26.18 2.48
CA TRP A 204 -5.57 -25.02 3.02
C TRP A 204 -4.66 -23.82 3.31
N THR A 205 -3.35 -24.05 3.49
CA THR A 205 -2.33 -22.99 3.53
C THR A 205 -2.00 -22.46 2.14
N GLY A 206 -1.99 -23.31 1.11
CA GLY A 206 -1.78 -22.87 -0.26
C GLY A 206 -1.65 -24.02 -1.27
N LEU A 207 -2.30 -23.86 -2.43
CA LEU A 207 -2.30 -24.86 -3.50
C LEU A 207 -0.87 -25.19 -4.00
N GLN A 208 -0.01 -24.18 -4.11
CA GLN A 208 1.38 -24.37 -4.56
C GLN A 208 2.19 -25.21 -3.57
N LEU A 209 1.98 -25.04 -2.26
CA LEU A 209 2.65 -25.85 -1.24
C LEU A 209 2.18 -27.29 -1.27
N ALA A 210 0.90 -27.55 -1.56
CA ALA A 210 0.40 -28.91 -1.73
C ALA A 210 1.00 -29.62 -2.95
N VAL A 211 1.22 -28.91 -4.06
CA VAL A 211 1.93 -29.47 -5.22
C VAL A 211 3.37 -29.84 -4.85
N LEU A 212 4.10 -28.95 -4.17
CA LEU A 212 5.45 -29.25 -3.69
C LEU A 212 5.47 -30.44 -2.72
N LEU A 213 4.52 -30.50 -1.79
CA LEU A 213 4.37 -31.63 -0.86
C LEU A 213 4.04 -32.94 -1.60
N ALA A 214 3.22 -32.90 -2.64
CA ALA A 214 2.90 -34.05 -3.48
C ALA A 214 4.15 -34.55 -4.22
N LEU A 215 4.96 -33.66 -4.80
CA LEU A 215 6.23 -34.02 -5.45
C LEU A 215 7.19 -34.67 -4.45
N TRP A 216 7.32 -34.10 -3.25
CA TRP A 216 8.09 -34.72 -2.17
C TRP A 216 7.57 -36.13 -1.81
N THR A 217 6.25 -36.27 -1.74
CA THR A 217 5.58 -37.53 -1.41
C THR A 217 5.87 -38.60 -2.46
N VAL A 218 5.84 -38.24 -3.75
CA VAL A 218 6.18 -39.15 -4.86
C VAL A 218 7.62 -39.66 -4.72
N VAL A 219 8.59 -38.77 -4.46
CA VAL A 219 9.99 -39.16 -4.27
C VAL A 219 10.16 -40.07 -3.05
N TYR A 220 9.54 -39.72 -1.91
CA TYR A 220 9.64 -40.49 -0.68
C TYR A 220 8.97 -41.87 -0.77
N VAL A 221 7.72 -41.91 -1.24
CA VAL A 221 6.95 -43.15 -1.41
C VAL A 221 7.57 -44.03 -2.49
N GLY A 222 8.03 -43.45 -3.60
CA GLY A 222 8.77 -44.17 -4.65
C GLY A 222 10.02 -44.86 -4.11
N ALA A 223 10.84 -44.14 -3.34
CA ALA A 223 12.01 -44.74 -2.69
C ALA A 223 11.64 -45.85 -1.70
N ARG A 224 10.52 -45.72 -0.98
CA ARG A 224 9.98 -46.76 -0.09
C ARG A 224 9.51 -47.99 -0.85
N LEU A 225 8.77 -47.83 -1.94
CA LEU A 225 8.33 -48.93 -2.80
C LEU A 225 9.51 -49.73 -3.33
N LEU A 226 10.59 -49.04 -3.74
CA LEU A 226 11.83 -49.67 -4.20
C LEU A 226 12.55 -50.44 -3.08
N ARG A 227 12.49 -49.95 -1.84
CA ARG A 227 13.15 -50.58 -0.67
C ARG A 227 12.33 -51.74 -0.08
N GLU A 228 11.01 -51.63 -0.10
CA GLU A 228 10.06 -52.54 0.54
C GLU A 228 9.29 -53.38 -0.49
N ARG A 229 9.99 -53.88 -1.52
CA ARG A 229 9.40 -54.62 -2.66
C ARG A 229 8.48 -55.79 -2.26
N ARG A 230 8.72 -56.41 -1.10
CA ARG A 230 7.88 -57.51 -0.58
C ARG A 230 6.56 -57.05 0.05
N SER A 231 6.46 -55.79 0.45
CA SER A 231 5.31 -55.20 1.15
C SER A 231 4.73 -53.97 0.44
N TRP A 232 5.03 -53.81 -0.85
CA TRP A 232 4.68 -52.63 -1.65
C TRP A 232 3.19 -52.28 -1.62
N GLN A 233 2.31 -53.30 -1.63
CA GLN A 233 0.85 -53.11 -1.52
C GLN A 233 0.45 -52.36 -0.23
N ARG A 234 1.16 -52.57 0.88
CA ARG A 234 0.87 -51.88 2.14
C ARG A 234 1.29 -50.42 2.10
N VAL A 235 2.42 -50.12 1.45
CA VAL A 235 2.88 -48.75 1.22
C VAL A 235 1.87 -48.00 0.33
N ILE A 236 1.34 -48.64 -0.70
CA ILE A 236 0.26 -48.07 -1.53
C ILE A 236 -1.02 -47.84 -0.73
N ARG A 237 -1.43 -48.78 0.14
CA ARG A 237 -2.60 -48.57 1.01
C ARG A 237 -2.43 -47.37 1.94
N VAL A 238 -1.24 -47.18 2.51
CA VAL A 238 -0.93 -45.99 3.32
C VAL A 238 -1.06 -44.73 2.47
N ALA A 239 -0.39 -44.67 1.31
CA ALA A 239 -0.45 -43.51 0.42
C ALA A 239 -1.88 -43.21 -0.07
N GLY A 240 -2.64 -44.25 -0.41
CA GLY A 240 -4.04 -44.13 -0.81
C GLY A 240 -4.94 -43.60 0.30
N LEU A 241 -4.79 -44.09 1.54
CA LEU A 241 -5.54 -43.57 2.68
C LEU A 241 -5.18 -42.12 2.98
N VAL A 242 -3.88 -41.76 2.96
CA VAL A 242 -3.42 -40.37 3.11
C VAL A 242 -4.06 -39.47 2.05
N GLY A 243 -4.06 -39.91 0.79
CA GLY A 243 -4.67 -39.19 -0.33
C GLY A 243 -6.19 -39.01 -0.16
N ILE A 244 -6.91 -40.06 0.21
CA ILE A 244 -8.36 -40.01 0.44
C ILE A 244 -8.69 -39.04 1.59
N VAL A 245 -8.02 -39.17 2.73
CA VAL A 245 -8.25 -38.27 3.88
C VAL A 245 -7.95 -36.82 3.49
N SER A 246 -6.85 -36.57 2.79
CA SER A 246 -6.50 -35.23 2.32
C SER A 246 -7.57 -34.66 1.38
N LEU A 247 -8.06 -35.46 0.42
CA LEU A 247 -9.08 -35.01 -0.55
C LEU A 247 -10.42 -34.72 0.13
N VAL A 248 -10.85 -35.57 1.07
CA VAL A 248 -12.12 -35.40 1.80
C VAL A 248 -12.09 -34.13 2.65
N LEU A 249 -11.01 -33.91 3.41
CA LEU A 249 -10.86 -32.73 4.27
C LEU A 249 -10.68 -31.43 3.47
N SER A 250 -10.30 -31.54 2.20
CA SER A 250 -10.09 -30.41 1.30
C SER A 250 -11.20 -30.23 0.26
N ALA A 251 -12.24 -31.07 0.28
CA ALA A 251 -13.35 -31.00 -0.66
C ALA A 251 -14.02 -29.60 -0.71
N PRO A 252 -14.26 -28.90 0.42
CA PRO A 252 -14.87 -27.56 0.38
C PRO A 252 -14.08 -26.53 -0.42
N MET A 253 -12.75 -26.68 -0.51
CA MET A 253 -11.87 -25.81 -1.29
C MET A 253 -11.69 -26.30 -2.73
N LEU A 254 -11.58 -27.62 -2.91
CA LEU A 254 -11.33 -28.23 -4.23
C LEU A 254 -12.55 -28.20 -5.16
N ILE A 255 -13.77 -28.31 -4.62
CA ILE A 255 -15.00 -28.33 -5.43
C ILE A 255 -15.19 -26.99 -6.17
N PRO A 256 -15.13 -25.81 -5.52
CA PRO A 256 -15.23 -24.53 -6.23
C PRO A 256 -14.12 -24.33 -7.27
N ILE A 257 -12.88 -24.75 -6.97
CA ILE A 257 -11.76 -24.71 -7.93
C ILE A 257 -12.08 -25.57 -9.16
N ALA A 258 -12.57 -26.79 -8.96
CA ALA A 258 -12.90 -27.71 -10.04
C ALA A 258 -14.06 -27.19 -10.92
N GLN A 259 -15.09 -26.62 -10.31
CA GLN A 259 -16.23 -26.04 -11.01
C GLN A 259 -15.83 -24.84 -11.89
N ASN A 260 -14.90 -24.02 -11.42
CA ASN A 260 -14.44 -22.81 -12.12
C ASN A 260 -13.15 -23.03 -12.95
N TRP A 261 -12.68 -24.28 -13.07
CA TRP A 261 -11.37 -24.61 -13.66
C TRP A 261 -11.20 -24.08 -15.08
N ARG A 262 -12.24 -24.14 -15.94
CA ARG A 262 -12.15 -23.67 -17.33
C ARG A 262 -11.88 -22.17 -17.42
N GLN A 263 -12.58 -21.37 -16.62
CA GLN A 263 -12.39 -19.92 -16.55
C GLN A 263 -11.00 -19.57 -15.99
N LEU A 264 -10.58 -20.29 -14.94
CA LEU A 264 -9.27 -20.13 -14.31
C LEU A 264 -8.09 -20.54 -15.20
N ALA A 265 -8.27 -21.59 -16.02
CA ALA A 265 -7.25 -22.09 -16.94
C ALA A 265 -7.08 -21.19 -18.17
N ALA A 266 -8.16 -20.58 -18.66
CA ALA A 266 -8.12 -19.65 -19.80
C ALA A 266 -7.30 -18.38 -19.48
N GLY A 267 -7.40 -17.85 -18.26
CA GLY A 267 -6.63 -16.66 -17.83
C GLY A 267 -5.18 -16.95 -17.37
N ALA A 268 -4.78 -18.22 -17.22
CA ALA A 268 -3.46 -18.59 -16.69
C ALA A 268 -2.35 -18.70 -17.76
N ALA A 269 -2.68 -18.55 -19.04
CA ALA A 269 -1.82 -18.95 -20.17
C ALA A 269 -0.79 -17.89 -20.63
N THR A 270 -0.70 -16.72 -19.97
CA THR A 270 -0.08 -15.53 -20.60
C THR A 270 1.28 -15.08 -20.06
N TYR A 271 1.96 -15.79 -19.15
CA TYR A 271 3.29 -15.35 -18.68
C TYR A 271 4.24 -16.50 -18.27
N ASP A 272 5.39 -16.61 -18.94
CA ASP A 272 6.46 -17.57 -18.64
C ASP A 272 7.38 -17.05 -17.52
N GLU A 273 6.88 -17.07 -16.28
CA GLU A 273 7.72 -16.74 -15.11
C GLU A 273 8.85 -17.74 -14.89
N GLY A 274 8.72 -18.97 -15.41
CA GLY A 274 9.64 -20.06 -15.16
C GLY A 274 11.04 -19.79 -15.72
N ALA A 275 11.11 -19.18 -16.90
CA ALA A 275 12.37 -18.83 -17.56
C ALA A 275 13.14 -17.70 -16.83
N VAL A 276 12.42 -16.77 -16.19
CA VAL A 276 13.02 -15.61 -15.52
C VAL A 276 13.34 -15.94 -14.06
N ASN A 277 12.41 -16.62 -13.37
CA ASN A 277 12.42 -16.75 -11.92
C ASN A 277 13.11 -18.02 -11.38
N GLN A 278 14.37 -18.22 -11.76
CA GLN A 278 15.19 -19.35 -11.32
C GLN A 278 16.28 -18.94 -10.32
N THR A 279 16.71 -19.91 -9.51
CA THR A 279 17.76 -19.70 -8.51
C THR A 279 19.13 -19.55 -9.17
N ASP A 280 19.85 -18.51 -8.80
CA ASP A 280 21.28 -18.34 -9.10
C ASP A 280 22.12 -19.23 -8.18
N LEU A 281 23.02 -20.05 -8.73
CA LEU A 281 23.81 -20.98 -7.93
C LEU A 281 24.75 -20.29 -6.94
N LEU A 282 25.21 -19.06 -7.24
CA LEU A 282 26.04 -18.30 -6.31
C LEU A 282 25.25 -17.91 -5.06
N ALA A 283 23.94 -17.71 -5.17
CA ALA A 283 23.08 -17.28 -4.07
C ALA A 283 23.03 -18.31 -2.92
N TYR A 284 23.31 -19.60 -3.18
CA TYR A 284 23.40 -20.63 -2.13
C TYR A 284 24.54 -20.39 -1.13
N LEU A 285 25.56 -19.62 -1.51
CA LEU A 285 26.77 -19.38 -0.72
C LEU A 285 26.81 -17.99 -0.07
N LEU A 286 25.85 -17.12 -0.40
CA LEU A 286 25.84 -15.73 0.04
C LEU A 286 24.80 -15.49 1.14
N PRO A 287 25.22 -15.14 2.38
CA PRO A 287 24.29 -14.72 3.44
C PRO A 287 23.27 -13.66 2.97
N PRO A 288 22.05 -13.64 3.54
CA PRO A 288 21.00 -12.71 3.14
C PRO A 288 21.41 -11.25 3.38
N THR A 289 20.81 -10.31 2.64
CA THR A 289 21.16 -8.87 2.74
C THR A 289 20.81 -8.26 4.10
N TYR A 290 19.87 -8.88 4.83
CA TYR A 290 19.51 -8.51 6.21
C TYR A 290 20.25 -9.34 7.27
N HIS A 291 21.32 -10.06 6.91
CA HIS A 291 22.18 -10.74 7.87
C HIS A 291 22.90 -9.72 8.77
N SER A 292 22.86 -9.91 10.10
CA SER A 292 23.30 -8.92 11.10
C SER A 292 24.73 -8.39 10.91
N LEU A 293 25.68 -9.25 10.53
CA LEU A 293 27.11 -8.88 10.44
C LEU A 293 27.62 -8.51 9.04
N VAL A 294 27.12 -9.18 7.99
CA VAL A 294 27.69 -9.11 6.64
C VAL A 294 26.69 -8.69 5.56
N GLY A 295 25.41 -8.54 5.90
CA GLY A 295 24.34 -8.31 4.93
C GLY A 295 24.56 -7.08 4.05
N SER A 296 24.94 -5.94 4.64
CA SER A 296 25.21 -4.70 3.90
C SER A 296 26.39 -4.80 2.92
N ARG A 297 27.41 -5.59 3.25
CA ARG A 297 28.58 -5.82 2.36
C ARG A 297 28.25 -6.72 1.18
N ILE A 298 27.25 -7.59 1.33
CA ILE A 298 26.84 -8.55 0.31
C ILE A 298 25.73 -7.97 -0.59
N ALA A 299 24.97 -6.98 -0.11
CA ALA A 299 23.87 -6.35 -0.85
C ALA A 299 24.20 -5.96 -2.31
N PRO A 300 25.36 -5.32 -2.62
CA PRO A 300 25.72 -5.00 -4.01
C PRO A 300 25.89 -6.23 -4.91
N THR A 301 26.20 -7.39 -4.34
CA THR A 301 26.26 -8.64 -5.10
C THR A 301 24.86 -9.14 -5.46
N TYR A 302 23.89 -9.01 -4.54
CA TYR A 302 22.50 -9.38 -4.81
C TYR A 302 21.86 -8.50 -5.88
N GLU A 303 22.30 -7.26 -6.08
CA GLU A 303 21.83 -6.38 -7.17
C GLU A 303 22.05 -6.95 -8.57
N ARG A 304 22.99 -7.89 -8.72
CA ARG A 304 23.24 -8.62 -9.98
C ARG A 304 22.23 -9.73 -10.24
N PHE A 305 21.53 -10.20 -9.22
CA PHE A 305 20.58 -11.29 -9.34
C PHE A 305 19.22 -10.80 -9.82
N VAL A 306 18.37 -11.72 -10.27
CA VAL A 306 16.98 -11.40 -10.66
C VAL A 306 16.05 -11.76 -9.50
N THR A 307 15.75 -13.05 -9.32
CA THR A 307 14.84 -13.54 -8.28
C THR A 307 15.45 -13.50 -6.89
N ASN A 308 16.74 -13.82 -6.78
CA ASN A 308 17.36 -13.99 -5.47
C ASN A 308 17.65 -12.66 -4.76
N LYS A 309 17.38 -11.51 -5.40
CA LYS A 309 17.30 -10.19 -4.74
C LYS A 309 16.32 -10.16 -3.58
N SER A 310 15.20 -10.86 -3.72
CA SER A 310 14.13 -10.95 -2.72
C SER A 310 13.98 -12.34 -2.11
N ALA A 311 14.45 -13.40 -2.79
CA ALA A 311 14.38 -14.78 -2.34
C ALA A 311 15.79 -15.38 -2.14
N MET A 312 16.35 -15.28 -0.94
CA MET A 312 17.77 -15.54 -0.67
C MET A 312 17.96 -17.00 -0.19
N PRO A 313 18.53 -17.91 -0.99
CA PRO A 313 18.55 -19.34 -0.71
C PRO A 313 19.80 -19.79 0.06
N TYR A 314 20.45 -18.91 0.83
CA TYR A 314 21.68 -19.23 1.55
C TYR A 314 21.56 -20.50 2.39
N LEU A 315 22.48 -21.45 2.19
CA LEU A 315 22.41 -22.77 2.83
C LEU A 315 23.09 -22.82 4.19
N GLY A 316 24.08 -21.97 4.46
CA GLY A 316 24.92 -22.06 5.65
C GLY A 316 26.08 -23.04 5.49
N TYR A 317 27.30 -22.58 5.74
CA TYR A 317 28.51 -23.42 5.67
C TYR A 317 28.49 -24.51 6.74
N THR A 318 28.08 -24.18 7.96
CA THR A 318 27.95 -25.16 9.04
C THR A 318 26.96 -26.27 8.68
N VAL A 319 25.85 -25.91 8.03
CA VAL A 319 24.80 -26.85 7.62
C VAL A 319 25.30 -27.78 6.52
N LEU A 320 26.03 -27.26 5.52
CA LEU A 320 26.64 -28.06 4.45
C LEU A 320 27.64 -29.07 5.01
N VAL A 321 28.52 -28.66 5.93
CA VAL A 321 29.48 -29.56 6.59
C VAL A 321 28.75 -30.67 7.36
N LEU A 322 27.72 -30.33 8.15
CA LEU A 322 26.91 -31.32 8.86
C LEU A 322 26.19 -32.27 7.89
N ALA A 323 25.62 -31.75 6.81
CA ALA A 323 24.97 -32.58 5.80
C ALA A 323 25.95 -33.58 5.16
N LEU A 324 27.18 -33.18 4.86
CA LEU A 324 28.22 -34.09 4.35
C LEU A 324 28.67 -35.13 5.38
N ILE A 325 28.82 -34.74 6.65
CA ILE A 325 29.14 -35.67 7.76
C ILE A 325 28.08 -36.77 7.89
N SER A 326 26.83 -36.50 7.48
CA SER A 326 25.76 -37.50 7.50
C SER A 326 26.11 -38.77 6.72
N ILE A 327 27.00 -38.72 5.71
CA ILE A 327 27.45 -39.92 4.96
C ILE A 327 28.08 -40.97 5.88
N PHE A 328 28.81 -40.54 6.91
CA PHE A 328 29.43 -41.40 7.91
C PHE A 328 28.44 -41.95 8.95
N SER A 329 27.18 -41.50 8.90
CA SER A 329 26.09 -42.02 9.70
C SER A 329 25.49 -43.29 9.04
N ARG A 330 24.15 -43.41 9.02
CA ARG A 330 23.44 -44.45 8.28
C ARG A 330 23.53 -44.17 6.78
N ARG A 331 24.63 -44.61 6.14
CA ARG A 331 24.99 -44.32 4.73
C ARG A 331 23.81 -44.35 3.74
N ARG A 332 22.95 -45.37 3.79
CA ARG A 332 21.78 -45.45 2.88
C ARG A 332 20.74 -44.35 3.10
N THR A 333 20.44 -44.03 4.35
CA THR A 333 19.48 -42.96 4.70
C THR A 333 20.09 -41.59 4.41
N ALA A 334 21.37 -41.40 4.74
CA ALA A 334 22.09 -40.16 4.44
C ALA A 334 22.17 -39.89 2.94
N LEU A 335 22.53 -40.91 2.15
CA LEU A 335 22.60 -40.80 0.69
C LEU A 335 21.23 -40.44 0.09
N PHE A 336 20.14 -41.01 0.60
CA PHE A 336 18.79 -40.65 0.15
C PHE A 336 18.52 -39.14 0.33
N TRP A 337 18.80 -38.59 1.51
CA TRP A 337 18.54 -37.17 1.77
C TRP A 337 19.50 -36.24 1.01
N LEU A 338 20.77 -36.62 0.85
CA LEU A 338 21.74 -35.86 0.05
C LEU A 338 21.41 -35.87 -1.45
N LEU A 339 20.89 -36.99 -1.97
CA LEU A 339 20.37 -37.04 -3.35
C LEU A 339 19.14 -36.14 -3.52
N ASN A 340 18.27 -36.04 -2.51
CA ASN A 340 17.16 -35.08 -2.52
C ASN A 340 17.65 -33.64 -2.50
N VAL A 341 18.68 -33.32 -1.70
CA VAL A 341 19.34 -31.99 -1.71
C VAL A 341 19.80 -31.63 -3.13
N GLY A 342 20.52 -32.54 -3.80
CA GLY A 342 20.95 -32.34 -5.18
C GLY A 342 19.77 -32.19 -6.16
N LEU A 343 18.76 -33.05 -6.05
CA LEU A 343 17.54 -32.99 -6.89
C LEU A 343 16.87 -31.62 -6.79
N TRP A 344 16.59 -31.14 -5.57
CA TRP A 344 15.88 -29.87 -5.38
C TRP A 344 16.72 -28.66 -5.82
N ILE A 345 18.04 -28.68 -5.63
CA ILE A 345 18.94 -27.65 -6.19
C ILE A 345 18.84 -27.63 -7.72
N THR A 346 18.90 -28.80 -8.37
CA THR A 346 18.85 -28.86 -9.85
C THR A 346 17.52 -28.42 -10.43
N LEU A 347 16.41 -28.61 -9.70
CA LEU A 347 15.10 -28.13 -10.11
C LEU A 347 14.91 -26.64 -9.81
N ALA A 348 15.45 -26.15 -8.69
CA ALA A 348 15.38 -24.74 -8.30
C ALA A 348 16.19 -23.83 -9.23
N ALA A 349 17.29 -24.35 -9.77
CA ALA A 349 18.15 -23.67 -10.74
C ALA A 349 17.46 -23.40 -12.10
N GLY A 350 16.24 -23.91 -12.32
CA GLY A 350 15.42 -23.61 -13.49
C GLY A 350 15.84 -24.36 -14.74
N SER A 351 15.41 -23.88 -15.91
CA SER A 351 15.59 -24.57 -17.20
C SER A 351 17.00 -24.39 -17.78
N THR A 352 17.69 -23.32 -17.38
CA THR A 352 19.03 -22.97 -17.86
C THR A 352 19.93 -22.56 -16.70
N LEU A 353 21.23 -22.86 -16.79
CA LEU A 353 22.17 -22.52 -15.73
C LEU A 353 22.29 -21.00 -15.56
N ARG A 354 22.24 -20.51 -14.31
CA ARG A 354 22.51 -19.11 -13.96
C ARG A 354 23.52 -19.02 -12.82
N ILE A 355 24.56 -18.23 -13.03
CA ILE A 355 25.63 -18.00 -12.05
C ILE A 355 26.00 -16.52 -12.05
N ASN A 356 25.98 -15.90 -10.87
CA ASN A 356 26.39 -14.52 -10.64
C ASN A 356 25.65 -13.48 -11.53
N GLY A 357 24.35 -13.69 -11.77
CA GLY A 357 23.51 -12.88 -12.65
C GLY A 357 23.59 -13.27 -14.13
N SER A 358 24.60 -14.02 -14.54
CA SER A 358 24.82 -14.42 -15.93
C SER A 358 24.09 -15.71 -16.29
N LEU A 359 23.32 -15.68 -17.39
CA LEU A 359 22.63 -16.85 -17.94
C LEU A 359 23.55 -17.63 -18.88
N TYR A 360 23.55 -18.96 -18.76
CA TYR A 360 24.30 -19.88 -19.61
C TYR A 360 23.32 -20.79 -20.37
N PRO A 361 22.65 -20.28 -21.41
CA PRO A 361 21.58 -21.01 -22.12
C PRO A 361 22.06 -22.28 -22.84
N GLN A 362 23.37 -22.44 -23.05
CA GLN A 362 23.98 -23.64 -23.64
C GLN A 362 23.94 -24.86 -22.71
N VAL A 363 23.68 -24.65 -21.42
CA VAL A 363 23.66 -25.71 -20.40
C VAL A 363 22.22 -25.94 -19.95
N PRO A 364 21.49 -26.89 -20.57
CA PRO A 364 20.13 -27.22 -20.16
C PRO A 364 20.15 -27.97 -18.82
N LEU A 365 19.22 -27.61 -17.94
CA LEU A 365 19.05 -28.24 -16.63
C LEU A 365 17.79 -29.13 -16.59
N PRO A 366 17.67 -30.06 -15.62
CA PRO A 366 16.56 -31.03 -15.59
C PRO A 366 15.15 -30.43 -15.60
N TYR A 367 14.96 -29.22 -15.04
CA TYR A 367 13.66 -28.56 -15.01
C TYR A 367 13.10 -28.29 -16.42
N ARG A 368 13.96 -28.02 -17.41
CA ARG A 368 13.59 -27.80 -18.81
C ARG A 368 12.74 -28.93 -19.40
N PHE A 369 12.95 -30.16 -18.95
CA PHE A 369 12.24 -31.33 -19.48
C PHE A 369 10.89 -31.59 -18.80
N ILE A 370 10.62 -30.91 -17.69
CA ILE A 370 9.43 -31.14 -16.86
C ILE A 370 8.59 -29.89 -16.65
N GLU A 371 9.06 -28.71 -17.05
CA GLU A 371 8.40 -27.41 -16.83
C GLU A 371 6.98 -27.34 -17.43
N HIS A 372 6.71 -28.08 -18.50
CA HIS A 372 5.40 -28.15 -19.16
C HIS A 372 4.45 -29.22 -18.59
N ILE A 373 4.92 -30.09 -17.68
CA ILE A 373 4.14 -31.22 -17.17
C ILE A 373 3.20 -30.73 -16.06
N PHE A 374 1.88 -30.96 -16.18
CA PHE A 374 0.97 -30.74 -15.06
C PHE A 374 1.17 -31.81 -13.97
N PRO A 375 1.24 -31.46 -12.65
CA PRO A 375 1.00 -30.16 -12.04
C PRO A 375 2.26 -29.29 -11.79
N ILE A 376 3.42 -29.61 -12.36
CA ILE A 376 4.66 -28.83 -12.18
C ILE A 376 4.49 -27.40 -12.70
N THR A 377 3.72 -27.21 -13.77
CA THR A 377 3.30 -25.88 -14.26
C THR A 377 2.64 -25.02 -13.18
N ALA A 378 1.91 -25.63 -12.22
CA ALA A 378 1.28 -24.90 -11.12
C ALA A 378 2.29 -24.35 -10.08
N VAL A 379 3.53 -24.86 -10.07
CA VAL A 379 4.62 -24.29 -9.25
C VAL A 379 5.02 -22.92 -9.79
N ARG A 380 4.89 -22.67 -11.11
CA ARG A 380 5.10 -21.39 -11.84
C ARG A 380 6.53 -20.80 -11.79
N VAL A 381 7.24 -20.98 -10.67
CA VAL A 381 8.55 -20.40 -10.38
C VAL A 381 9.47 -21.51 -9.85
N PRO A 382 10.51 -21.92 -10.60
CA PRO A 382 11.40 -23.01 -10.18
C PRO A 382 12.10 -22.72 -8.86
N ASP A 383 12.44 -21.46 -8.55
CA ASP A 383 13.09 -21.08 -7.28
C ASP A 383 12.37 -21.65 -6.03
N ARG A 384 11.04 -21.88 -6.08
CA ARG A 384 10.23 -22.45 -5.00
C ARG A 384 10.63 -23.88 -4.58
N PHE A 385 11.34 -24.64 -5.42
CA PHE A 385 11.91 -25.94 -5.03
C PHE A 385 12.88 -25.84 -3.85
N ASN A 386 13.42 -24.65 -3.56
CA ASN A 386 14.23 -24.42 -2.36
C ASN A 386 13.47 -24.67 -1.05
N LEU A 387 12.13 -24.61 -1.00
CA LEU A 387 11.37 -25.04 0.19
C LEU A 387 11.58 -26.52 0.49
N LEU A 388 11.64 -27.38 -0.54
CA LEU A 388 11.91 -28.82 -0.41
C LEU A 388 13.37 -29.10 -0.07
N LEU A 389 14.27 -28.25 -0.58
CA LEU A 389 15.69 -28.26 -0.23
C LEU A 389 15.88 -28.01 1.27
N VAL A 390 15.24 -26.98 1.84
CA VAL A 390 15.33 -26.67 3.28
C VAL A 390 15.00 -27.89 4.14
N PHE A 391 13.90 -28.59 3.83
CA PHE A 391 13.51 -29.81 4.54
C PHE A 391 14.56 -30.92 4.45
N SER A 392 15.05 -31.20 3.24
CA SER A 392 16.02 -32.27 2.96
C SER A 392 17.39 -31.98 3.57
N LEU A 393 17.80 -30.71 3.53
CA LEU A 393 19.05 -30.24 4.08
C LEU A 393 19.04 -30.26 5.62
N ALA A 394 17.97 -29.76 6.25
CA ALA A 394 17.79 -29.84 7.70
C ALA A 394 17.81 -31.29 8.20
N THR A 395 17.21 -32.22 7.44
CA THR A 395 17.23 -33.65 7.77
C THR A 395 18.65 -34.23 7.68
N SER A 396 19.38 -33.91 6.60
CA SER A 396 20.75 -34.35 6.38
C SER A 396 21.69 -33.82 7.47
N ALA A 397 21.61 -32.52 7.78
CA ALA A 397 22.41 -31.89 8.82
C ALA A 397 22.10 -32.47 10.21
N GLY A 398 20.83 -32.75 10.51
CA GLY A 398 20.43 -33.46 11.75
C GLY A 398 21.04 -34.86 11.87
N LEU A 399 21.08 -35.63 10.78
CA LEU A 399 21.73 -36.94 10.75
C LEU A 399 23.26 -36.83 10.95
N GLY A 400 23.89 -35.81 10.36
CA GLY A 400 25.31 -35.52 10.56
C GLY A 400 25.64 -35.09 11.98
N ALA A 401 24.84 -34.20 12.55
CA ALA A 401 24.96 -33.80 13.96
C ALA A 401 24.80 -35.01 14.90
N ALA A 402 23.88 -35.93 14.60
CA ALA A 402 23.73 -37.17 15.36
C ALA A 402 24.94 -38.12 15.21
N CYS A 403 25.59 -38.12 14.05
CA CYS A 403 26.84 -38.84 13.85
C CYS A 403 27.95 -38.25 14.72
N LEU A 404 28.08 -36.93 14.68
CA LEU A 404 29.09 -36.20 15.46
C LEU A 404 28.85 -36.34 16.96
N ALA A 405 27.59 -36.34 17.40
CA ALA A 405 27.20 -36.52 18.80
C ALA A 405 27.73 -37.81 19.42
N LYS A 406 27.97 -38.85 18.61
CA LYS A 406 28.49 -40.15 19.10
C LYS A 406 29.97 -40.11 19.43
N SER A 407 30.76 -39.36 18.67
CA SER A 407 32.22 -39.37 18.76
C SER A 407 32.80 -38.08 19.32
N HIS A 408 32.18 -36.93 19.04
CA HIS A 408 32.70 -35.59 19.36
C HIS A 408 31.59 -34.65 19.82
N ARG A 409 30.81 -35.07 20.84
CA ARG A 409 29.65 -34.29 21.34
C ARG A 409 29.96 -32.84 21.72
N TRP A 410 31.20 -32.56 22.12
CA TRP A 410 31.67 -31.23 22.52
C TRP A 410 31.66 -30.23 21.35
N LEU A 411 31.74 -30.70 20.10
CA LEU A 411 31.66 -29.86 18.90
C LEU A 411 30.24 -29.34 18.62
N LEU A 412 29.19 -29.92 19.21
CA LEU A 412 27.82 -29.51 18.91
C LEU A 412 27.49 -28.10 19.40
N ILE A 413 28.10 -27.66 20.51
CA ILE A 413 27.89 -26.32 21.06
C ILE A 413 28.50 -25.23 20.14
N PRO A 414 29.80 -25.28 19.78
CA PRO A 414 30.36 -24.29 18.86
C PRO A 414 29.70 -24.32 17.48
N LEU A 415 29.27 -25.48 16.99
CA LEU A 415 28.49 -25.56 15.75
C LEU A 415 27.11 -24.93 15.88
N ALA A 416 26.42 -25.12 17.02
CA ALA A 416 25.14 -24.45 17.28
C ALA A 416 25.31 -22.92 17.32
N LEU A 417 26.37 -22.43 17.97
CA LEU A 417 26.68 -21.00 18.02
C LEU A 417 27.03 -20.45 16.64
N SER A 418 27.86 -21.17 15.86
CA SER A 418 28.18 -20.79 14.48
C SER A 418 26.93 -20.72 13.61
N LEU A 419 26.01 -21.67 13.79
CA LEU A 419 24.74 -21.70 13.06
C LEU A 419 23.83 -20.53 13.42
N VAL A 420 23.72 -20.18 14.70
CA VAL A 420 22.97 -18.99 15.15
C VAL A 420 23.58 -17.73 14.54
N VAL A 421 24.90 -17.61 14.49
CA VAL A 421 25.60 -16.47 13.87
C VAL A 421 25.39 -16.43 12.36
N GLU A 422 25.53 -17.57 11.66
CA GLU A 422 25.39 -17.66 10.21
C GLU A 422 23.96 -17.36 9.72
N TYR A 423 22.94 -17.65 10.53
CA TYR A 423 21.53 -17.39 10.20
C TYR A 423 20.99 -16.14 10.90
N ALA A 424 21.82 -15.40 11.63
CA ALA A 424 21.41 -14.22 12.39
C ALA A 424 20.83 -13.14 11.46
N SER A 425 19.54 -12.87 11.65
CA SER A 425 18.76 -11.89 10.90
C SER A 425 18.10 -10.91 11.87
N ILE A 426 18.90 -10.37 12.80
CA ILE A 426 18.47 -9.44 13.85
C ILE A 426 19.06 -8.04 13.53
N PRO A 427 18.24 -6.96 13.44
CA PRO A 427 16.79 -6.95 13.58
C PRO A 427 16.10 -7.70 12.42
N LEU A 428 15.05 -8.47 12.75
CA LEU A 428 14.21 -9.09 11.72
C LEU A 428 13.44 -8.00 10.98
N PRO A 429 13.39 -8.00 9.64
CA PRO A 429 12.62 -7.00 8.90
C PRO A 429 11.15 -6.97 9.34
N ALA A 430 10.68 -5.77 9.67
CA ALA A 430 9.31 -5.46 10.03
C ALA A 430 8.96 -4.07 9.51
N TRP A 431 7.67 -3.83 9.31
CA TRP A 431 7.14 -2.55 8.87
C TRP A 431 6.39 -1.86 9.98
N ASP A 432 6.65 -0.56 10.12
CA ASP A 432 5.79 0.30 10.91
C ASP A 432 4.40 0.33 10.26
N LEU A 433 3.37 0.43 11.09
CA LEU A 433 2.01 0.55 10.61
C LEU A 433 1.86 1.88 9.86
N ALA A 434 1.15 1.85 8.73
CA ALA A 434 0.88 3.07 7.97
C ALA A 434 0.06 4.05 8.83
N PRO A 435 0.33 5.37 8.73
CA PRO A 435 -0.40 6.36 9.52
C PRO A 435 -1.88 6.34 9.16
N VAL A 436 -2.74 6.45 10.18
CA VAL A 436 -4.19 6.33 10.06
C VAL A 436 -4.84 7.64 10.47
N SER A 437 -5.66 8.20 9.58
CA SER A 437 -6.48 9.36 9.88
C SER A 437 -7.63 8.97 10.83
N PRO A 438 -7.95 9.79 11.85
CA PRO A 438 -9.12 9.59 12.71
C PRO A 438 -10.44 9.49 11.93
N PHE A 439 -10.53 10.12 10.76
CA PHE A 439 -11.72 10.06 9.92
C PHE A 439 -12.05 8.65 9.45
N LEU A 440 -11.05 7.80 9.19
CA LEU A 440 -11.28 6.42 8.77
C LEU A 440 -11.93 5.58 9.88
N GLU A 441 -11.59 5.86 11.15
CA GLU A 441 -12.21 5.23 12.31
C GLU A 441 -13.64 5.76 12.52
N GLN A 442 -13.86 7.05 12.33
CA GLN A 442 -15.19 7.66 12.37
C GLN A 442 -16.11 7.05 11.29
N MET A 443 -15.61 6.93 10.06
CA MET A 443 -16.32 6.29 8.94
C MET A 443 -16.67 4.82 9.22
N ALA A 444 -15.84 4.11 10.00
CA ALA A 444 -16.13 2.76 10.44
C ALA A 444 -17.23 2.69 11.51
N ALA A 445 -17.32 3.71 12.37
CA ALA A 445 -18.23 3.78 13.51
C ALA A 445 -19.62 4.32 13.16
N ASP A 446 -19.77 5.04 12.04
CA ASP A 446 -21.04 5.63 11.64
C ASP A 446 -22.09 4.55 11.30
N ALA A 447 -23.08 4.43 12.19
CA ALA A 447 -24.20 3.50 12.06
C ALA A 447 -25.32 4.03 11.13
N GLN A 448 -25.42 5.33 10.87
CA GLN A 448 -26.39 5.88 9.92
C GLN A 448 -25.95 5.64 8.46
N GLU A 449 -24.64 5.52 8.23
CA GLU A 449 -24.02 5.19 6.95
C GLU A 449 -23.95 3.68 6.62
N GLN A 450 -24.79 2.85 7.23
CA GLN A 450 -24.84 1.40 7.01
C GLN A 450 -25.36 0.98 5.62
N ALA A 451 -25.78 1.93 4.77
CA ALA A 451 -25.96 1.67 3.35
C ALA A 451 -24.59 1.43 2.68
N SER A 452 -24.42 0.31 1.99
CA SER A 452 -23.15 -0.07 1.35
C SER A 452 -22.80 0.85 0.17
N TYR A 453 -21.98 1.88 0.40
CA TYR A 453 -21.37 2.69 -0.63
C TYR A 453 -19.89 2.30 -0.85
N GLY A 454 -19.40 2.52 -2.06
CA GLY A 454 -18.00 2.36 -2.42
C GLY A 454 -17.17 3.61 -2.11
N VAL A 455 -15.88 3.41 -1.83
CA VAL A 455 -14.90 4.49 -1.70
C VAL A 455 -13.78 4.35 -2.73
N LEU A 456 -13.21 5.47 -3.14
CA LEU A 456 -12.07 5.55 -4.03
C LEU A 456 -10.82 5.94 -3.24
N ASP A 457 -9.85 5.05 -3.12
CA ASP A 457 -8.53 5.40 -2.61
C ASP A 457 -7.64 5.99 -3.72
N TYR A 458 -7.11 7.19 -3.48
CA TYR A 458 -6.19 7.88 -4.36
C TYR A 458 -4.83 8.10 -3.67
N PRO A 459 -3.69 7.83 -4.33
CA PRO A 459 -3.53 7.47 -5.75
C PRO A 459 -3.98 6.05 -6.15
N MET A 460 -4.61 5.93 -7.32
CA MET A 460 -4.95 4.63 -7.91
C MET A 460 -3.74 3.96 -8.56
N GLY A 461 -3.65 2.63 -8.48
CA GLY A 461 -2.66 1.85 -9.21
C GLY A 461 -2.25 0.53 -8.55
N TYR A 462 -1.68 -0.38 -9.36
CA TYR A 462 -1.44 -1.78 -9.00
C TYR A 462 -0.68 -2.03 -7.68
N GLU A 463 0.45 -1.36 -7.43
CA GLU A 463 1.23 -1.60 -6.20
C GLU A 463 0.58 -0.97 -4.97
N LEU A 464 0.03 0.24 -5.09
CA LEU A 464 -0.59 0.97 -3.98
C LEU A 464 -1.94 0.35 -3.58
N SER A 465 -2.65 -0.30 -4.51
CA SER A 465 -3.89 -1.04 -4.21
C SER A 465 -3.73 -2.04 -3.05
N LYS A 466 -2.55 -2.65 -2.90
CA LYS A 466 -2.23 -3.57 -1.80
C LYS A 466 -2.26 -2.87 -0.46
N GLN A 467 -1.79 -1.62 -0.41
CA GLN A 467 -1.81 -0.80 0.79
C GLN A 467 -3.22 -0.29 1.11
N TRP A 468 -4.04 0.02 0.10
CA TRP A 468 -5.44 0.40 0.30
C TRP A 468 -6.24 -0.72 0.98
N LEU A 469 -5.87 -1.99 0.76
CA LEU A 469 -6.44 -3.11 1.52
C LEU A 469 -6.22 -2.99 3.03
N TYR A 470 -5.09 -2.44 3.49
CA TYR A 470 -4.88 -2.20 4.92
C TYR A 470 -5.88 -1.16 5.45
N TYR A 471 -6.02 -0.02 4.76
CA TYR A 471 -6.97 1.02 5.16
C TYR A 471 -8.42 0.54 5.09
N GLN A 472 -8.76 -0.33 4.13
CA GLN A 472 -10.06 -0.99 4.09
C GLN A 472 -10.36 -1.82 5.35
N THR A 473 -9.36 -2.42 5.99
CA THR A 473 -9.59 -3.12 7.27
C THR A 473 -9.99 -2.19 8.42
N ILE A 474 -9.70 -0.88 8.27
CA ILE A 474 -9.99 0.16 9.26
C ILE A 474 -11.38 0.72 9.00
N HIS A 475 -11.61 1.31 7.82
CA HIS A 475 -12.90 1.95 7.51
C HIS A 475 -14.02 0.97 7.15
N GLY A 476 -13.68 -0.24 6.70
CA GLY A 476 -14.64 -1.32 6.46
C GLY A 476 -15.63 -1.08 5.32
N LYS A 477 -15.29 -0.23 4.35
CA LYS A 477 -16.14 0.07 3.18
C LYS A 477 -15.58 -0.60 1.91
N PRO A 478 -16.43 -1.06 0.97
CA PRO A 478 -15.97 -1.53 -0.34
C PRO A 478 -15.14 -0.49 -1.08
N THR A 479 -14.08 -0.93 -1.77
CA THR A 479 -13.16 -0.07 -2.52
C THR A 479 -13.30 -0.31 -4.02
N ILE A 480 -13.20 0.77 -4.80
CA ILE A 480 -13.29 0.72 -6.28
C ILE A 480 -12.14 -0.10 -6.88
N GLU A 481 -10.93 0.04 -6.33
CA GLU A 481 -9.78 -0.80 -6.69
C GLU A 481 -9.54 -1.87 -5.61
N GLY A 482 -8.80 -2.92 -5.96
CA GLY A 482 -8.29 -3.89 -5.01
C GLY A 482 -7.13 -4.68 -5.60
N HIS A 483 -6.67 -5.70 -4.87
CA HIS A 483 -5.59 -6.56 -5.33
C HIS A 483 -5.98 -8.04 -5.33
N VAL A 484 -5.87 -8.69 -6.49
CA VAL A 484 -5.98 -10.14 -6.64
C VAL A 484 -4.75 -10.74 -7.28
N SER A 485 -4.44 -12.00 -6.96
CA SER A 485 -3.27 -12.68 -7.55
C SER A 485 -3.39 -12.93 -9.06
N ARG A 486 -4.61 -12.87 -9.60
CA ARG A 486 -4.90 -12.98 -11.05
C ARG A 486 -6.06 -12.08 -11.39
N TYR A 487 -5.78 -11.07 -12.20
CA TYR A 487 -6.78 -10.12 -12.70
C TYR A 487 -7.46 -10.66 -13.94
N THR A 488 -8.69 -10.22 -14.11
CA THR A 488 -9.51 -10.38 -15.31
C THR A 488 -9.87 -8.98 -15.83
N THR A 489 -10.22 -8.87 -17.10
CA THR A 489 -10.75 -7.62 -17.66
C THR A 489 -12.04 -7.17 -16.96
N GLN A 490 -12.77 -8.11 -16.36
CA GLN A 490 -13.98 -7.82 -15.60
C GLN A 490 -13.68 -7.08 -14.28
N ASP A 491 -12.53 -7.33 -13.64
CA ASP A 491 -12.17 -6.69 -12.37
C ASP A 491 -11.99 -5.16 -12.54
N TYR A 492 -11.42 -4.72 -13.67
CA TYR A 492 -11.22 -3.30 -13.98
C TYR A 492 -12.29 -2.72 -14.92
N ALA A 493 -13.33 -3.48 -15.29
CA ALA A 493 -14.33 -3.01 -16.25
C ALA A 493 -15.01 -1.71 -15.79
N PHE A 494 -15.26 -1.56 -14.49
CA PHE A 494 -15.84 -0.35 -13.91
C PHE A 494 -14.90 0.86 -14.01
N VAL A 495 -13.64 0.68 -13.65
CA VAL A 495 -12.61 1.74 -13.76
C VAL A 495 -12.44 2.15 -15.22
N ALA A 496 -12.32 1.18 -16.12
CA ALA A 496 -12.16 1.42 -17.54
C ALA A 496 -13.38 2.12 -18.17
N SER A 497 -14.61 1.85 -17.70
CA SER A 497 -15.82 2.44 -18.27
C SER A 497 -16.13 3.87 -17.80
N HIS A 498 -15.47 4.36 -16.74
CA HIS A 498 -15.75 5.69 -16.17
C HIS A 498 -14.62 6.68 -16.50
N PRO A 499 -14.91 7.81 -17.19
CA PRO A 499 -13.88 8.78 -17.62
C PRO A 499 -13.01 9.29 -16.47
N LEU A 500 -13.63 9.69 -15.34
CA LEU A 500 -12.91 10.20 -14.18
C LEU A 500 -11.99 9.14 -13.53
N LEU A 501 -12.49 7.91 -13.38
CA LEU A 501 -11.68 6.83 -12.80
C LEU A 501 -10.51 6.45 -13.72
N ARG A 502 -10.74 6.47 -15.04
CA ARG A 502 -9.70 6.26 -16.04
C ARG A 502 -8.63 7.34 -15.90
N ALA A 503 -9.01 8.62 -15.90
CA ALA A 503 -8.10 9.75 -15.79
C ALA A 503 -7.29 9.77 -14.47
N LEU A 504 -7.86 9.28 -13.37
CA LEU A 504 -7.17 9.15 -12.08
C LEU A 504 -6.26 7.91 -11.99
N TYR A 505 -6.35 6.98 -12.93
CA TYR A 505 -5.60 5.72 -12.90
C TYR A 505 -4.16 5.89 -13.40
N GLN A 506 -3.18 5.44 -12.64
CA GLN A 506 -1.77 5.48 -13.06
C GLN A 506 -1.46 4.35 -14.05
N GLU A 507 -1.55 4.64 -15.36
CA GLU A 507 -1.28 3.68 -16.45
C GLU A 507 0.11 3.04 -16.37
N ALA A 508 1.14 3.82 -15.98
CA ALA A 508 2.50 3.32 -15.79
C ALA A 508 2.59 2.19 -14.73
N LYS A 509 1.55 2.02 -13.92
CA LYS A 509 1.41 0.98 -12.89
C LYS A 509 0.31 -0.02 -13.26
N HIS A 510 0.18 -0.36 -14.55
CA HIS A 510 -0.74 -1.39 -15.03
C HIS A 510 -0.43 -2.79 -14.48
N PRO A 511 -1.44 -3.62 -14.15
CA PRO A 511 -1.21 -5.00 -13.72
C PRO A 511 -0.48 -5.84 -14.80
N PRO A 512 0.53 -6.66 -14.44
CA PRO A 512 1.35 -7.40 -15.41
C PRO A 512 0.62 -8.42 -16.29
N HIS A 513 -0.59 -8.84 -15.90
CA HIS A 513 -1.35 -9.92 -16.56
C HIS A 513 -2.62 -9.45 -17.27
N LEU A 514 -2.94 -8.16 -17.14
CA LEU A 514 -4.09 -7.56 -17.78
C LEU A 514 -3.68 -7.12 -19.20
N PRO A 515 -4.55 -7.23 -20.23
CA PRO A 515 -4.26 -6.73 -21.58
C PRO A 515 -3.89 -5.24 -21.56
N ARG A 516 -2.85 -4.82 -22.28
CA ARG A 516 -2.37 -3.43 -22.24
C ARG A 516 -3.37 -2.41 -22.80
N ASP A 517 -4.26 -2.88 -23.65
CA ASP A 517 -5.37 -2.17 -24.28
C ASP A 517 -6.59 -1.99 -23.35
N THR A 518 -6.55 -2.51 -22.11
CA THR A 518 -7.69 -2.44 -21.19
C THR A 518 -8.10 -1.01 -20.84
N PHE A 519 -7.17 -0.06 -20.93
CA PHE A 519 -7.41 1.37 -20.68
C PHE A 519 -7.19 2.21 -21.95
N ASP A 520 -7.41 1.66 -23.15
CA ASP A 520 -7.23 2.37 -24.42
C ASP A 520 -7.88 3.77 -24.38
N GLU A 521 -7.10 4.77 -24.81
CA GLU A 521 -7.43 6.20 -24.80
C GLU A 521 -7.72 6.76 -23.40
N LEU A 522 -6.68 6.86 -22.58
CA LEU A 522 -6.62 7.83 -21.49
C LEU A 522 -6.58 9.23 -22.12
N THR A 523 -7.74 9.86 -22.23
CA THR A 523 -7.79 11.31 -22.43
C THR A 523 -7.48 11.96 -21.08
N ASP A 524 -6.54 12.90 -21.08
CA ASP A 524 -6.21 13.71 -19.90
C ASP A 524 -7.39 14.62 -19.48
N ASP A 525 -8.41 14.73 -20.33
CA ASP A 525 -9.55 15.61 -20.13
C ASP A 525 -10.81 14.83 -19.72
N VAL A 526 -11.34 15.18 -18.55
CA VAL A 526 -12.71 14.85 -18.16
C VAL A 526 -13.58 15.99 -18.67
N LEU A 527 -14.06 15.87 -19.91
CA LEU A 527 -14.84 16.91 -20.61
C LEU A 527 -16.10 17.36 -19.83
N ALA A 528 -16.63 16.53 -18.92
CA ALA A 528 -17.79 16.87 -18.11
C ALA A 528 -17.70 16.25 -16.71
N LEU A 529 -17.20 17.03 -15.74
CA LEU A 529 -17.02 16.57 -14.35
C LEU A 529 -18.35 16.20 -13.70
N GLY A 530 -19.41 17.01 -13.85
CA GLY A 530 -20.75 16.72 -13.32
C GLY A 530 -21.28 15.33 -13.69
N PRO A 531 -21.44 15.01 -15.00
CA PRO A 531 -21.85 13.67 -15.45
C PRO A 531 -20.96 12.53 -14.95
N ALA A 532 -19.64 12.76 -14.86
CA ALA A 532 -18.71 11.78 -14.33
C ALA A 532 -18.95 11.50 -12.83
N LEU A 533 -19.17 12.54 -12.02
CA LEU A 533 -19.49 12.41 -10.60
C LEU A 533 -20.86 11.74 -10.39
N ARG A 534 -21.89 12.13 -11.16
CA ARG A 534 -23.22 11.50 -11.09
C ARG A 534 -23.18 10.02 -11.47
N SER A 535 -22.37 9.63 -12.45
CA SER A 535 -22.19 8.22 -12.81
C SER A 535 -21.62 7.40 -11.65
N LEU A 536 -20.68 7.98 -10.88
CA LEU A 536 -20.13 7.35 -9.68
C LEU A 536 -21.15 7.30 -8.54
N GLU A 537 -21.91 8.38 -8.33
CA GLU A 537 -22.98 8.43 -7.35
C GLU A 537 -24.09 7.41 -7.66
N ALA A 538 -24.47 7.26 -8.94
CA ALA A 538 -25.42 6.25 -9.41
C ALA A 538 -24.92 4.82 -9.15
N ALA A 539 -23.60 4.61 -9.21
CA ALA A 539 -22.95 3.37 -8.80
C ALA A 539 -22.80 3.22 -7.27
N ARG A 540 -23.31 4.19 -6.49
CA ARG A 540 -23.20 4.31 -5.03
C ARG A 540 -21.76 4.44 -4.53
N VAL A 541 -20.93 5.18 -5.25
CA VAL A 541 -19.66 5.67 -4.73
C VAL A 541 -19.88 7.02 -4.06
N ARG A 542 -19.31 7.21 -2.87
CA ARG A 542 -19.51 8.46 -2.11
C ARG A 542 -18.23 9.26 -1.90
N TYR A 543 -17.19 8.62 -1.37
CA TYR A 543 -15.99 9.34 -0.97
C TYR A 543 -14.78 9.03 -1.85
N ILE A 544 -13.99 10.08 -2.12
CA ILE A 544 -12.61 9.96 -2.61
C ILE A 544 -11.68 10.23 -1.42
N LEU A 545 -10.85 9.24 -1.10
CA LEU A 545 -9.89 9.23 -0.01
C LEU A 545 -8.49 9.52 -0.59
N SER A 546 -8.05 10.76 -0.48
CA SER A 546 -6.76 11.21 -1.00
C SER A 546 -5.67 11.08 0.07
N HIS A 547 -4.83 10.06 -0.06
CA HIS A 547 -3.78 9.74 0.92
C HIS A 547 -2.51 10.56 0.68
N LYS A 548 -2.36 11.65 1.44
CA LYS A 548 -1.31 12.67 1.28
C LYS A 548 0.13 12.14 1.33
N PRO A 549 0.50 11.18 2.21
CA PRO A 549 1.87 10.66 2.25
C PRO A 549 2.33 9.97 0.97
N TYR A 550 1.39 9.59 0.09
CA TYR A 550 1.65 8.89 -1.16
C TYR A 550 1.51 9.78 -2.40
N LEU A 551 1.24 11.09 -2.22
CA LEU A 551 1.12 12.07 -3.30
C LEU A 551 2.43 12.80 -3.56
N ASN A 552 2.99 12.65 -4.76
CA ASN A 552 4.02 13.55 -5.26
C ASN A 552 3.37 14.82 -5.88
N ALA A 553 4.20 15.79 -6.27
CA ALA A 553 3.72 17.05 -6.86
C ALA A 553 2.88 16.82 -8.12
N ASP A 554 3.29 15.88 -8.98
CA ASP A 554 2.59 15.57 -10.23
C ASP A 554 1.19 14.99 -9.99
N LEU A 555 1.07 14.01 -9.09
CA LEU A 555 -0.22 13.40 -8.73
C LEU A 555 -1.13 14.39 -8.01
N ARG A 556 -0.57 15.32 -7.23
CA ARG A 556 -1.34 16.39 -6.59
C ARG A 556 -1.88 17.36 -7.64
N ALA A 557 -1.03 17.80 -8.56
CA ALA A 557 -1.42 18.70 -9.64
C ALA A 557 -2.44 18.04 -10.59
N GLN A 558 -2.28 16.74 -10.90
CA GLN A 558 -3.25 15.97 -11.66
C GLN A 558 -4.60 15.91 -10.93
N PHE A 559 -4.59 15.57 -9.64
CA PHE A 559 -5.82 15.48 -8.85
C PHE A 559 -6.53 16.83 -8.78
N GLN A 560 -5.82 17.92 -8.49
CA GLN A 560 -6.39 19.27 -8.44
C GLN A 560 -6.94 19.75 -9.80
N ARG A 561 -6.33 19.31 -10.91
CA ARG A 561 -6.81 19.61 -12.26
C ARG A 561 -8.11 18.87 -12.58
N LEU A 562 -8.18 17.58 -12.24
CA LEU A 562 -9.32 16.70 -12.56
C LEU A 562 -10.49 16.86 -11.58
N LEU A 563 -10.20 17.18 -10.32
CA LEU A 563 -11.15 17.27 -9.21
C LEU A 563 -10.87 18.54 -8.38
N PRO A 564 -11.20 19.74 -8.90
CA PRO A 564 -11.06 21.00 -8.16
C PRO A 564 -12.20 21.20 -7.14
N ILE A 565 -12.58 20.12 -6.46
CA ILE A 565 -13.61 20.06 -5.42
C ILE A 565 -12.96 20.23 -4.05
N LEU A 566 -13.76 20.60 -3.04
CA LEU A 566 -13.24 20.83 -1.69
C LEU A 566 -13.36 19.58 -0.82
N PRO A 567 -12.36 19.26 0.00
CA PRO A 567 -12.51 18.18 0.96
C PRO A 567 -13.47 18.58 2.09
N ILE A 568 -14.32 17.64 2.50
CA ILE A 568 -15.16 17.76 3.71
C ILE A 568 -14.37 17.53 5.01
N TYR A 569 -13.20 16.90 4.88
CA TYR A 569 -12.29 16.63 5.98
C TYR A 569 -10.85 16.58 5.46
N GLU A 570 -9.93 17.16 6.22
CA GLU A 570 -8.52 17.18 5.86
C GLU A 570 -7.62 17.18 7.10
N ASP A 571 -6.66 16.26 7.16
CA ASP A 571 -5.58 16.22 8.15
C ASP A 571 -4.20 16.07 7.49
N GLU A 572 -3.14 15.81 8.27
CA GLU A 572 -1.77 15.64 7.74
C GLU A 572 -1.62 14.44 6.79
N THR A 573 -2.51 13.44 6.89
CA THR A 573 -2.41 12.14 6.22
C THR A 573 -3.47 11.90 5.15
N LEU A 574 -4.64 12.52 5.28
CA LEU A 574 -5.81 12.22 4.47
C LEU A 574 -6.59 13.51 4.14
N ALA A 575 -7.06 13.62 2.90
CA ALA A 575 -8.13 14.53 2.50
C ALA A 575 -9.31 13.70 1.97
N VAL A 576 -10.52 14.03 2.40
CA VAL A 576 -11.75 13.29 2.07
C VAL A 576 -12.68 14.20 1.30
N TYR A 577 -13.07 13.75 0.10
CA TYR A 577 -13.96 14.49 -0.78
C TYR A 577 -15.29 13.74 -0.91
N ASP A 578 -16.40 14.45 -0.74
CA ASP A 578 -17.74 13.91 -0.97
C ASP A 578 -18.16 14.19 -2.42
N ILE A 579 -18.32 13.13 -3.20
CA ILE A 579 -18.73 13.20 -4.61
C ILE A 579 -20.15 13.75 -4.74
N ALA A 580 -21.02 13.50 -3.76
CA ALA A 580 -22.39 14.00 -3.76
C ALA A 580 -22.47 15.49 -3.42
N HIS A 581 -21.47 16.03 -2.73
CA HIS A 581 -21.39 17.44 -2.32
C HIS A 581 -20.02 18.02 -2.71
N PRO A 582 -19.74 18.21 -4.02
CA PRO A 582 -18.42 18.58 -4.50
C PRO A 582 -17.96 19.99 -4.04
N LEU A 583 -18.89 20.88 -3.72
CA LEU A 583 -18.64 22.18 -3.11
C LEU A 583 -19.51 22.31 -1.86
N PRO A 584 -19.15 21.68 -0.73
CA PRO A 584 -19.98 21.70 0.49
C PRO A 584 -20.02 23.10 1.12
N ILE A 585 -19.04 23.93 0.79
CA ILE A 585 -18.82 25.26 1.33
C ILE A 585 -18.47 26.19 0.17
N TYR A 586 -18.99 27.41 0.23
CA TYR A 586 -18.62 28.51 -0.63
C TYR A 586 -17.85 29.58 0.14
N TYR A 587 -17.02 30.31 -0.58
CA TYR A 587 -16.22 31.39 -0.03
C TYR A 587 -16.54 32.70 -0.73
N ASP A 588 -16.42 33.81 -0.01
CA ASP A 588 -16.41 35.18 -0.58
C ASP A 588 -17.66 35.50 -1.44
N GLY A 589 -18.84 35.01 -1.04
CA GLY A 589 -20.13 35.36 -1.65
C GLY A 589 -20.54 34.55 -2.89
N PHE A 590 -19.85 33.44 -3.18
CA PHE A 590 -20.30 32.46 -4.17
C PHE A 590 -21.45 31.58 -3.63
N PRO A 591 -22.28 30.97 -4.50
CA PRO A 591 -22.29 31.11 -5.96
C PRO A 591 -22.95 32.41 -6.43
N VAL A 592 -22.49 32.98 -7.54
CA VAL A 592 -23.03 34.22 -8.13
C VAL A 592 -23.77 33.89 -9.44
N PRO A 593 -25.07 34.21 -9.59
CA PRO A 593 -25.78 34.00 -10.84
C PRO A 593 -25.11 34.73 -12.02
N LEU A 594 -24.82 34.01 -13.12
CA LEU A 594 -24.33 34.61 -14.38
C LEU A 594 -25.42 34.68 -15.45
N ALA A 595 -26.31 33.68 -15.44
CA ALA A 595 -27.49 33.56 -16.29
C ALA A 595 -28.61 32.86 -15.50
N PRO A 596 -29.87 32.82 -15.99
CA PRO A 596 -30.98 32.17 -15.27
C PRO A 596 -30.77 30.70 -14.93
N ASP A 597 -29.93 30.01 -15.70
CA ASP A 597 -29.64 28.58 -15.64
C ASP A 597 -28.19 28.25 -15.28
N VAL A 598 -27.35 29.28 -15.02
CA VAL A 598 -25.92 29.13 -14.70
C VAL A 598 -25.51 30.06 -13.57
N ALA A 599 -24.84 29.51 -12.56
CA ALA A 599 -24.14 30.29 -11.53
C ALA A 599 -22.64 30.07 -11.60
N LEU A 600 -21.87 31.12 -11.33
CA LEU A 600 -20.44 31.05 -11.06
C LEU A 600 -20.26 30.54 -9.64
N ALA A 601 -19.67 29.36 -9.48
CA ALA A 601 -19.34 28.78 -8.18
C ALA A 601 -17.94 29.22 -7.69
N ARG A 602 -17.03 29.51 -8.63
CA ARG A 602 -15.68 30.01 -8.33
C ARG A 602 -15.06 30.72 -9.54
N PHE A 603 -14.26 31.74 -9.29
CA PHE A 603 -13.52 32.47 -10.32
C PHE A 603 -12.16 32.93 -9.79
N ASP A 604 -11.14 32.11 -10.01
CA ASP A 604 -9.78 32.39 -9.56
C ASP A 604 -8.99 33.08 -10.65
N VAL A 605 -8.23 34.12 -10.27
CA VAL A 605 -7.32 34.83 -11.16
C VAL A 605 -5.91 34.70 -10.63
N GLN A 606 -5.03 34.09 -11.41
CA GLN A 606 -3.61 33.95 -11.12
C GLN A 606 -2.78 34.68 -12.16
N ARG A 607 -1.70 35.32 -11.71
CA ARG A 607 -0.69 35.92 -12.59
C ARG A 607 0.60 35.11 -12.49
N ASP A 608 1.10 34.66 -13.64
CA ASP A 608 2.38 33.99 -13.80
C ASP A 608 3.19 34.74 -14.87
N ASP A 609 4.19 35.50 -14.42
CA ASP A 609 4.94 36.47 -15.24
C ASP A 609 4.03 37.47 -16.00
N ALA A 610 3.86 37.24 -17.31
CA ALA A 610 3.06 38.02 -18.25
C ALA A 610 1.73 37.35 -18.64
N LYS A 611 1.45 36.16 -18.10
CA LYS A 611 0.24 35.38 -18.38
C LYS A 611 -0.74 35.45 -17.22
N TRP A 612 -2.02 35.54 -17.55
CA TRP A 612 -3.11 35.48 -16.59
C TRP A 612 -3.84 34.15 -16.75
N GLN A 613 -3.81 33.32 -15.71
CA GLN A 613 -4.50 32.05 -15.68
C GLN A 613 -5.79 32.20 -14.90
N PHE A 614 -6.87 31.63 -15.44
CA PHE A 614 -8.19 31.65 -14.85
C PHE A 614 -8.64 30.23 -14.60
N GLN A 615 -9.17 29.98 -13.40
CA GLN A 615 -9.93 28.78 -13.10
C GLN A 615 -11.37 29.18 -12.81
N ILE A 616 -12.27 28.68 -13.63
CA ILE A 616 -13.69 29.04 -13.63
C ILE A 616 -14.45 27.77 -13.28
N VAL A 617 -15.22 27.81 -12.20
CA VAL A 617 -16.14 26.71 -11.84
C VAL A 617 -17.55 27.24 -11.97
N ALA A 618 -18.33 26.66 -12.86
CA ALA A 618 -19.72 27.02 -13.08
C ALA A 618 -20.64 25.89 -12.62
N ALA A 619 -21.76 26.25 -12.02
CA ALA A 619 -22.79 25.34 -11.54
C ALA A 619 -24.05 25.45 -12.41
N ALA A 620 -24.56 24.30 -12.82
CA ALA A 620 -25.80 24.14 -13.55
C ALA A 620 -27.00 24.37 -12.62
N LEU A 621 -27.88 25.32 -12.95
CA LEU A 621 -29.11 25.56 -12.18
C LEU A 621 -30.34 24.88 -12.79
N ALA A 622 -30.23 24.37 -14.03
CA ALA A 622 -31.32 23.72 -14.75
C ALA A 622 -30.91 22.37 -15.34
N PRO A 623 -31.86 21.43 -15.53
CA PRO A 623 -31.59 20.09 -16.07
C PRO A 623 -31.37 20.04 -17.59
N ARG A 624 -31.46 21.18 -18.27
CA ARG A 624 -31.10 21.33 -19.69
C ARG A 624 -30.55 22.73 -19.87
N ILE A 625 -29.23 22.81 -20.05
CA ILE A 625 -28.51 24.05 -20.27
C ILE A 625 -28.11 24.11 -21.74
N LEU A 626 -28.29 25.27 -22.34
CA LEU A 626 -27.73 25.55 -23.66
C LEU A 626 -26.33 26.14 -23.48
N PRO A 627 -25.39 25.90 -24.41
CA PRO A 627 -24.06 26.47 -24.32
C PRO A 627 -24.12 28.00 -24.18
N HIS A 628 -23.44 28.53 -23.15
CA HIS A 628 -23.37 29.95 -22.85
C HIS A 628 -22.03 30.52 -23.30
N THR A 629 -22.05 31.48 -24.23
CA THR A 629 -20.84 32.22 -24.58
C THR A 629 -20.58 33.30 -23.54
N CYS A 630 -19.44 33.18 -22.85
CA CYS A 630 -19.00 34.13 -21.84
C CYS A 630 -17.68 34.78 -22.28
N ASN A 631 -17.42 36.00 -21.83
CA ASN A 631 -16.15 36.69 -22.07
C ASN A 631 -15.47 36.96 -20.74
N VAL A 632 -14.24 36.45 -20.60
CA VAL A 632 -13.31 36.86 -19.55
C VAL A 632 -12.58 38.10 -20.05
N GLN A 633 -12.78 39.22 -19.38
CA GLN A 633 -12.34 40.52 -19.86
C GLN A 633 -11.67 41.36 -18.78
N LEU A 634 -10.69 42.15 -19.21
CA LEU A 634 -10.06 43.18 -18.39
C LEU A 634 -10.74 44.52 -18.69
N ILE A 635 -11.43 45.09 -17.70
CA ILE A 635 -12.20 46.33 -17.84
C ILE A 635 -11.42 47.46 -17.19
N GLY A 636 -11.16 48.54 -17.94
CA GLY A 636 -10.64 49.81 -17.45
C GLY A 636 -11.68 50.93 -17.52
N GLU A 637 -11.29 52.17 -17.21
CA GLU A 637 -12.19 53.33 -17.24
C GLU A 637 -12.81 53.61 -18.61
N GLN A 638 -12.12 53.26 -19.70
CA GLN A 638 -12.57 53.45 -21.08
C GLN A 638 -13.34 52.25 -21.65
N GLY A 639 -13.56 51.20 -20.86
CA GLY A 639 -14.23 49.96 -21.28
C GLY A 639 -13.32 48.74 -21.25
N SER A 640 -13.75 47.69 -21.95
CA SER A 640 -12.99 46.44 -22.06
C SER A 640 -11.73 46.62 -22.91
N VAL A 641 -10.57 46.21 -22.37
CA VAL A 641 -9.23 46.36 -22.98
C VAL A 641 -8.70 45.02 -23.50
N SER A 642 -9.14 43.92 -22.91
CA SER A 642 -8.89 42.56 -23.40
C SER A 642 -10.13 41.72 -23.14
N ALA A 643 -10.46 40.81 -24.05
CA ALA A 643 -11.54 39.86 -23.91
C ALA A 643 -11.13 38.52 -24.52
N SER A 644 -11.35 37.44 -23.78
CA SER A 644 -11.21 36.06 -24.25
C SER A 644 -12.55 35.37 -24.12
N ALA A 645 -13.08 34.87 -25.23
CA ALA A 645 -14.34 34.16 -25.26
C ALA A 645 -14.15 32.71 -24.79
N ILE A 646 -15.09 32.25 -23.97
CA ILE A 646 -15.23 30.87 -23.51
C ILE A 646 -16.65 30.41 -23.73
N THR A 647 -16.85 29.09 -23.80
CA THR A 647 -18.18 28.50 -23.83
C THR A 647 -18.35 27.69 -22.55
N LEU A 648 -19.35 28.02 -21.76
CA LEU A 648 -19.76 27.20 -20.61
C LEU A 648 -20.91 26.29 -21.02
N PHE A 649 -20.91 25.08 -20.48
CA PHE A 649 -21.86 23.99 -20.67
C PHE A 649 -22.01 23.63 -22.15
N GLU A 650 -20.87 23.30 -22.78
CA GLU A 650 -20.86 22.80 -24.15
C GLU A 650 -21.76 21.57 -24.32
N GLU A 651 -22.22 21.35 -25.56
CA GLU A 651 -23.11 20.23 -25.87
C GLU A 651 -22.35 18.90 -25.71
N LEU A 652 -22.80 18.10 -24.74
CA LEU A 652 -22.19 16.80 -24.46
C LEU A 652 -22.48 15.78 -25.58
N PRO A 653 -21.62 14.76 -25.76
CA PRO A 653 -21.90 13.64 -26.66
C PRO A 653 -23.27 12.99 -26.37
N SER A 654 -23.87 12.39 -27.41
CA SER A 654 -25.31 12.13 -27.61
C SER A 654 -26.08 11.22 -26.61
N ASP A 655 -25.55 10.99 -25.42
CA ASP A 655 -26.16 10.24 -24.31
C ASP A 655 -25.99 10.89 -22.92
N ALA A 656 -25.20 11.97 -22.79
CA ALA A 656 -25.05 12.71 -21.54
C ALA A 656 -25.77 14.07 -21.60
N THR A 657 -26.35 14.49 -20.47
CA THR A 657 -26.96 15.82 -20.31
C THR A 657 -26.48 16.46 -19.03
N TRP A 658 -26.33 17.78 -19.03
CA TRP A 658 -26.15 18.55 -17.81
C TRP A 658 -27.42 18.47 -16.94
N GLU A 659 -27.24 18.29 -15.64
CA GLU A 659 -28.31 18.27 -14.63
C GLU A 659 -28.11 19.38 -13.60
N THR A 660 -29.19 19.79 -12.91
CA THR A 660 -29.10 20.78 -11.82
C THR A 660 -28.12 20.28 -10.75
N GLY A 661 -27.18 21.15 -10.36
CA GLY A 661 -26.11 20.85 -9.40
C GLY A 661 -24.79 20.42 -10.06
N ASP A 662 -24.78 20.14 -11.37
CA ASP A 662 -23.54 19.79 -12.06
C ASP A 662 -22.53 20.93 -12.06
N LEU A 663 -21.26 20.54 -11.97
CA LEU A 663 -20.14 21.46 -12.09
C LEU A 663 -19.43 21.26 -13.43
N GLU A 664 -19.11 22.38 -14.07
CA GLU A 664 -18.15 22.48 -15.16
C GLU A 664 -16.94 23.28 -14.71
N VAL A 665 -15.76 22.85 -15.14
CA VAL A 665 -14.49 23.47 -14.81
C VAL A 665 -13.84 23.91 -16.11
N GLU A 666 -13.59 25.21 -16.25
CA GLU A 666 -12.92 25.78 -17.41
C GLU A 666 -11.61 26.44 -16.97
N GLN A 667 -10.54 26.18 -17.71
CA GLN A 667 -9.23 26.79 -17.48
C GLN A 667 -8.75 27.51 -18.73
N ILE A 668 -8.52 28.82 -18.61
CA ILE A 668 -7.99 29.62 -19.71
C ILE A 668 -6.74 30.40 -19.31
N THR A 669 -5.90 30.67 -20.29
CA THR A 669 -4.77 31.58 -20.15
C THR A 669 -4.95 32.76 -21.09
N VAL A 670 -4.90 33.97 -20.55
CA VAL A 670 -4.97 35.23 -21.30
C VAL A 670 -3.62 35.92 -21.26
N GLU A 671 -3.09 36.24 -22.44
CA GLU A 671 -1.88 37.05 -22.61
C GLU A 671 -2.29 38.48 -23.00
N LEU A 672 -1.80 39.48 -22.25
CA LEU A 672 -2.06 40.88 -22.59
C LEU A 672 -1.07 41.30 -23.68
N GLY A 673 -1.52 41.33 -24.94
CA GLY A 673 -0.67 41.57 -26.11
C GLY A 673 -0.24 43.02 -26.36
N GLN A 674 -0.64 43.98 -25.51
CA GLN A 674 -0.26 45.41 -25.60
C GLN A 674 0.09 45.93 -24.20
N GLU A 675 1.04 46.88 -24.12
CA GLU A 675 1.30 47.63 -22.87
C GLU A 675 0.04 48.40 -22.48
N LEU A 676 -0.42 48.20 -21.25
CA LEU A 676 -1.61 48.88 -20.73
C LEU A 676 -1.27 50.34 -20.41
N ASP A 677 -2.17 51.25 -20.74
CA ASP A 677 -2.05 52.65 -20.29
C ASP A 677 -2.10 52.71 -18.75
N PRO A 678 -1.40 53.67 -18.12
CA PRO A 678 -1.50 53.88 -16.67
C PRO A 678 -2.96 54.10 -16.24
N GLY A 679 -3.41 53.34 -15.25
CA GLY A 679 -4.82 53.30 -14.86
C GLY A 679 -5.16 52.14 -13.93
N VAL A 680 -6.45 52.02 -13.62
CA VAL A 680 -6.99 50.95 -12.77
C VAL A 680 -7.88 50.04 -13.60
N TYR A 681 -7.62 48.75 -13.52
CA TYR A 681 -8.33 47.73 -14.27
C TYR A 681 -8.87 46.63 -13.35
N ARG A 682 -9.94 45.95 -13.77
CA ARG A 682 -10.53 44.81 -13.05
C ARG A 682 -10.83 43.67 -14.02
N TRP A 683 -10.59 42.44 -13.58
CA TRP A 683 -11.04 41.26 -14.30
C TRP A 683 -12.53 41.04 -14.07
N ALA A 684 -13.23 40.64 -15.13
CA ALA A 684 -14.64 40.33 -15.08
C ALA A 684 -14.98 39.18 -16.01
N ILE A 685 -16.05 38.47 -15.69
CA ILE A 685 -16.69 37.49 -16.58
C ILE A 685 -18.11 37.95 -16.89
N THR A 686 -18.51 37.85 -18.14
CA THR A 686 -19.85 38.27 -18.60
C THR A 686 -20.39 37.28 -19.61
N CYS A 687 -21.58 36.75 -19.36
CA CYS A 687 -22.30 35.84 -20.25
C CYS A 687 -23.47 36.56 -20.95
N SER A 688 -23.93 36.02 -22.08
CA SER A 688 -25.02 36.61 -22.90
C SER A 688 -26.34 36.70 -22.13
N GLU A 689 -26.85 37.93 -21.97
CA GLU A 689 -28.03 38.34 -21.17
C GLU A 689 -27.86 38.31 -19.62
N ALA A 690 -26.96 39.19 -19.16
CA ALA A 690 -27.23 40.20 -18.11
C ALA A 690 -26.71 40.03 -16.67
N THR A 691 -25.62 39.30 -16.41
CA THR A 691 -24.83 39.54 -15.19
C THR A 691 -23.32 39.53 -15.45
N THR A 692 -22.65 40.63 -15.07
CA THR A 692 -21.19 40.73 -15.07
C THR A 692 -20.70 40.54 -13.65
N TYR A 693 -19.96 39.45 -13.41
CA TYR A 693 -19.20 39.31 -12.18
C TYR A 693 -17.85 40.01 -12.36
N THR A 694 -17.49 40.88 -11.42
CA THR A 694 -16.21 41.60 -11.41
C THR A 694 -15.46 41.21 -10.15
N VAL A 695 -14.18 40.86 -10.28
CA VAL A 695 -13.36 40.51 -9.12
C VAL A 695 -13.11 41.72 -8.22
N SER A 696 -12.95 41.44 -6.93
CA SER A 696 -12.67 42.46 -5.92
C SER A 696 -11.30 43.11 -6.12
N GLU A 697 -10.34 42.36 -6.66
CA GLU A 697 -8.98 42.79 -6.96
C GLU A 697 -8.91 43.82 -8.10
N THR A 698 -8.03 44.81 -7.95
CA THR A 698 -7.69 45.81 -8.95
C THR A 698 -6.27 45.63 -9.43
N LEU A 699 -6.09 45.69 -10.75
CA LEU A 699 -4.80 45.84 -11.39
C LEU A 699 -4.51 47.34 -11.57
N HIS A 700 -3.61 47.86 -10.76
CA HIS A 700 -3.06 49.20 -10.91
C HIS A 700 -1.87 49.15 -11.86
N VAL A 701 -1.86 50.04 -12.86
CA VAL A 701 -0.74 50.27 -13.79
C VAL A 701 -0.21 51.67 -13.54
N TYR A 702 1.05 51.77 -13.13
CA TYR A 702 1.71 53.04 -12.77
C TYR A 702 2.41 53.65 -13.99
N GLN A 703 2.78 54.93 -13.89
CA GLN A 703 3.38 55.69 -15.01
C GLN A 703 4.75 55.15 -15.46
N ASP A 704 5.46 54.48 -14.56
CA ASP A 704 6.74 53.83 -14.82
C ASP A 704 6.59 52.40 -15.38
N GLY A 705 5.36 51.95 -15.63
CA GLY A 705 5.04 50.62 -16.14
C GLY A 705 4.97 49.54 -15.06
N HIS A 706 5.21 49.87 -13.79
CA HIS A 706 5.00 48.92 -12.71
C HIS A 706 3.51 48.59 -12.54
N THR A 707 3.21 47.39 -12.04
CA THR A 707 1.84 46.93 -11.85
C THR A 707 1.64 46.31 -10.48
N ALA A 708 0.51 46.59 -9.84
CA ALA A 708 0.10 45.98 -8.58
C ALA A 708 -1.30 45.37 -8.73
N TYR A 709 -1.45 44.08 -8.44
CA TYR A 709 -2.74 43.40 -8.47
C TYR A 709 -3.16 43.05 -7.04
N LEU A 710 -4.00 43.90 -6.45
CA LEU A 710 -4.36 43.88 -5.03
C LEU A 710 -5.86 44.06 -4.84
N ARG A 711 -6.42 43.48 -3.77
CA ARG A 711 -7.83 43.68 -3.36
C ARG A 711 -8.03 45.07 -2.75
N HIS A 712 -7.06 45.50 -1.96
CA HIS A 712 -7.10 46.81 -1.31
C HIS A 712 -5.69 47.38 -1.21
N LEU A 713 -5.55 48.65 -1.59
CA LEU A 713 -4.33 49.44 -1.37
C LEU A 713 -4.40 50.11 0.00
N THR A 714 -3.26 50.16 0.68
CA THR A 714 -3.08 50.81 1.98
C THR A 714 -1.83 51.66 1.98
N ASN A 715 -1.70 52.53 2.98
CA ASN A 715 -0.50 53.33 3.23
C ASN A 715 -0.22 53.35 4.73
N ILE A 716 -0.14 52.15 5.32
CA ILE A 716 0.02 51.99 6.76
C ILE A 716 1.50 51.90 7.07
N HIS A 717 1.98 52.77 7.96
CA HIS A 717 3.39 52.82 8.34
C HIS A 717 3.61 52.10 9.66
N TYR A 718 4.58 51.19 9.69
CA TYR A 718 5.06 50.50 10.88
C TYR A 718 6.40 51.12 11.30
N GLY A 719 6.33 52.02 12.29
CA GLY A 719 7.42 52.94 12.60
C GLY A 719 7.74 53.84 11.39
N GLU A 720 9.02 54.19 11.24
CA GLU A 720 9.51 54.98 10.09
C GLU A 720 10.05 54.11 8.95
N SER A 721 10.11 52.78 9.13
CA SER A 721 10.97 51.91 8.30
C SER A 721 10.22 51.00 7.33
N ILE A 722 8.92 50.72 7.53
CA ILE A 722 8.14 49.81 6.69
C ILE A 722 6.77 50.40 6.37
N GLU A 723 6.37 50.33 5.11
CA GLU A 723 5.01 50.59 4.66
C GLU A 723 4.32 49.28 4.27
N PHE A 724 3.08 49.11 4.71
CA PHE A 724 2.15 48.10 4.17
C PHE A 724 1.37 48.75 3.03
N GLN A 725 1.66 48.32 1.80
CA GLN A 725 1.11 48.88 0.56
C GLN A 725 -0.26 48.28 0.20
N GLY A 726 -0.57 47.08 0.69
CA GLY A 726 -1.87 46.48 0.49
C GLY A 726 -1.86 44.96 0.51
N TYR A 727 -3.02 44.39 0.19
CA TYR A 727 -3.19 42.94 0.19
C TYR A 727 -4.14 42.46 -0.91
N ARG A 728 -4.07 41.17 -1.18
CA ARG A 728 -5.13 40.39 -1.81
C ARG A 728 -5.23 39.03 -1.12
N TRP A 729 -6.32 38.34 -1.34
CA TRP A 729 -6.43 36.93 -1.01
C TRP A 729 -7.17 36.17 -2.10
N ARG A 730 -6.99 34.86 -2.11
CA ARG A 730 -7.80 33.94 -2.90
C ARG A 730 -7.96 32.64 -2.14
N THR A 731 -9.00 31.90 -2.47
CA THR A 731 -9.17 30.54 -1.97
C THR A 731 -8.62 29.57 -2.99
N VAL A 732 -7.76 28.65 -2.55
CA VAL A 732 -7.21 27.55 -3.35
C VAL A 732 -7.60 26.25 -2.68
N GLY A 733 -8.68 25.64 -3.15
CA GLY A 733 -9.28 24.53 -2.41
C GLY A 733 -9.76 25.01 -1.04
N THR A 734 -9.30 24.33 0.02
CA THR A 734 -9.53 24.66 1.44
C THR A 734 -8.47 25.59 2.03
N GLU A 735 -7.63 26.22 1.23
CA GLU A 735 -6.61 27.15 1.71
C GLU A 735 -6.97 28.60 1.33
N LEU A 736 -6.79 29.52 2.27
CA LEU A 736 -6.82 30.96 2.02
C LEU A 736 -5.39 31.44 1.82
N GLU A 737 -5.03 31.70 0.56
CA GLU A 737 -3.75 32.29 0.20
C GLU A 737 -3.87 33.81 0.25
N ILE A 738 -3.05 34.44 1.09
CA ILE A 738 -3.03 35.88 1.32
C ILE A 738 -1.70 36.40 0.78
N THR A 739 -1.76 37.35 -0.15
CA THR A 739 -0.59 38.11 -0.59
C THR A 739 -0.57 39.44 0.15
N LEU A 740 0.52 39.71 0.86
CA LEU A 740 0.76 40.95 1.61
C LEU A 740 1.91 41.70 0.93
N GLN A 741 1.68 42.94 0.54
CA GLN A 741 2.67 43.76 -0.15
C GLN A 741 3.25 44.80 0.81
N TRP A 742 4.57 44.76 0.99
CA TRP A 742 5.33 45.60 1.91
C TRP A 742 6.39 46.39 1.15
N GLN A 743 6.78 47.56 1.67
CA GLN A 743 7.91 48.34 1.17
C GLN A 743 8.81 48.79 2.30
N ALA A 744 10.13 48.62 2.13
CA ALA A 744 11.11 49.20 3.04
C ALA A 744 11.28 50.69 2.74
N LEU A 745 11.00 51.55 3.72
CA LEU A 745 11.21 52.99 3.63
C LEU A 745 12.61 53.39 4.13
N GLU A 746 13.17 52.62 5.07
CA GLU A 746 14.51 52.81 5.63
C GLU A 746 15.21 51.45 5.85
N HIS A 747 16.51 51.47 6.15
CA HIS A 747 17.24 50.27 6.54
C HIS A 747 16.72 49.73 7.87
N LEU A 748 16.23 48.48 7.87
CA LEU A 748 15.67 47.87 9.07
C LEU A 748 16.76 47.39 10.03
N ALA A 749 16.64 47.73 11.32
CA ALA A 749 17.61 47.34 12.35
C ALA A 749 17.30 45.98 13.00
N ALA A 750 16.12 45.42 12.75
CA ALA A 750 15.61 44.20 13.35
C ALA A 750 15.01 43.26 12.31
N ASN A 751 14.91 41.98 12.68
CA ASN A 751 14.27 40.96 11.86
C ASN A 751 12.83 40.75 12.36
N TYR A 752 11.88 41.31 11.64
CA TYR A 752 10.46 41.21 11.94
C TYR A 752 9.86 39.94 11.34
N LYS A 753 8.93 39.33 12.05
CA LYS A 753 7.99 38.35 11.50
C LYS A 753 6.71 39.06 11.09
N VAL A 754 6.19 38.67 9.93
CA VAL A 754 4.85 39.03 9.47
C VAL A 754 3.88 37.98 9.97
N PHE A 755 2.70 38.42 10.41
CA PHE A 755 1.60 37.52 10.74
C PHE A 755 0.35 37.83 9.93
N ALA A 756 -0.42 36.79 9.63
CA ALA A 756 -1.78 36.86 9.11
C ALA A 756 -2.70 36.04 10.01
N HIS A 757 -3.66 36.68 10.66
CA HIS A 757 -4.59 36.06 11.61
C HIS A 757 -5.99 36.09 11.04
N LEU A 758 -6.69 34.95 11.13
CA LEU A 758 -8.12 34.85 10.82
C LEU A 758 -8.92 34.98 12.12
N LEU A 759 -9.75 36.01 12.19
CA LEU A 759 -10.58 36.37 13.33
C LEU A 759 -12.03 35.95 13.06
N ASN A 760 -12.73 35.45 14.08
CA ASN A 760 -14.18 35.26 14.02
C ASN A 760 -14.94 36.59 14.22
N ALA A 761 -16.27 36.55 14.13
CA ALA A 761 -17.15 37.70 14.38
C ALA A 761 -16.98 38.36 15.76
N ASP A 762 -16.51 37.62 16.78
CA ASP A 762 -16.22 38.15 18.12
C ASP A 762 -14.82 38.80 18.22
N GLY A 763 -14.04 38.81 17.14
CA GLY A 763 -12.67 39.33 17.10
C GLY A 763 -11.61 38.39 17.71
N GLN A 764 -11.94 37.13 17.94
CA GLN A 764 -11.01 36.11 18.44
C GLN A 764 -10.22 35.47 17.29
N VAL A 765 -8.91 35.30 17.49
CA VAL A 765 -8.04 34.59 16.54
C VAL A 765 -8.40 33.10 16.55
N ILE A 766 -8.87 32.59 15.42
CA ILE A 766 -9.18 31.16 15.21
C ILE A 766 -8.01 30.44 14.56
N LEU A 767 -7.37 31.08 13.58
CA LEU A 767 -6.19 30.58 12.88
C LEU A 767 -5.16 31.68 12.70
N GLN A 768 -3.88 31.31 12.61
CA GLN A 768 -2.78 32.24 12.46
C GLN A 768 -1.65 31.64 11.61
N HIS A 769 -0.99 32.51 10.86
CA HIS A 769 0.24 32.22 10.14
C HIS A 769 1.27 33.27 10.52
N ASP A 770 2.40 32.85 11.08
CA ASP A 770 3.48 33.73 11.53
C ASP A 770 4.82 33.25 10.95
N ALA A 771 5.46 34.07 10.11
CA ALA A 771 6.70 33.70 9.44
C ALA A 771 7.63 34.88 9.21
N ILE A 772 8.91 34.57 8.95
CA ILE A 772 9.76 35.52 8.23
C ILE A 772 9.24 35.58 6.78
N PRO A 773 9.12 36.77 6.16
CA PRO A 773 8.56 36.92 4.82
C PRO A 773 9.20 36.04 3.75
N CYS A 774 8.46 35.81 2.66
CA CYS A 774 8.82 34.91 1.55
C CYS A 774 9.08 33.47 2.03
N ASN A 775 8.24 32.94 2.92
CA ASN A 775 8.38 31.60 3.49
C ASN A 775 9.78 31.35 4.06
N TRP A 776 10.21 32.22 4.98
CA TRP A 776 11.51 32.20 5.65
C TRP A 776 12.73 32.58 4.82
N GLN A 777 12.55 33.18 3.64
CA GLN A 777 13.64 33.50 2.72
C GLN A 777 13.98 34.99 2.61
N CYS A 778 13.10 35.88 3.08
CA CYS A 778 13.30 37.33 3.06
C CYS A 778 13.37 37.92 4.48
N PRO A 779 14.45 37.71 5.26
CA PRO A 779 14.66 38.41 6.53
C PRO A 779 14.54 39.92 6.34
N THR A 780 13.74 40.59 7.16
CA THR A 780 13.42 42.01 6.95
C THR A 780 14.66 42.90 7.11
N ILE A 781 15.66 42.46 7.87
CA ILE A 781 16.96 43.16 8.00
C ILE A 781 17.74 43.25 6.69
N GLN A 782 17.39 42.46 5.67
CA GLN A 782 18.06 42.43 4.37
C GLN A 782 17.34 43.27 3.31
N TRP A 783 16.16 43.83 3.62
CA TRP A 783 15.41 44.63 2.65
C TRP A 783 16.15 45.94 2.35
N GLN A 784 16.25 46.27 1.07
CA GLN A 784 16.85 47.52 0.60
C GLN A 784 15.84 48.66 0.64
N VAL A 785 16.31 49.88 0.86
CA VAL A 785 15.44 51.07 0.83
C VAL A 785 14.75 51.19 -0.54
N GLY A 786 13.43 51.29 -0.53
CA GLY A 786 12.56 51.30 -1.70
C GLY A 786 12.13 49.93 -2.22
N GLU A 787 12.74 48.84 -1.72
CA GLU A 787 12.40 47.47 -2.12
C GLU A 787 10.97 47.11 -1.72
N THR A 788 10.24 46.52 -2.66
CA THR A 788 8.88 46.01 -2.45
C THR A 788 8.90 44.49 -2.32
N ILE A 789 8.35 43.97 -1.23
CA ILE A 789 8.30 42.54 -0.91
C ILE A 789 6.85 42.06 -0.98
N SER A 790 6.63 41.05 -1.83
CA SER A 790 5.35 40.34 -1.92
C SER A 790 5.43 39.08 -1.07
N ASP A 791 4.92 39.16 0.16
CA ASP A 791 4.87 38.05 1.09
C ASP A 791 3.61 37.21 0.88
N GLN A 792 3.72 35.89 1.06
CA GLN A 792 2.60 34.95 0.94
C GLN A 792 2.38 34.22 2.26
N ALA A 793 1.15 34.31 2.76
CA ALA A 793 0.68 33.58 3.92
C ALA A 793 -0.47 32.66 3.52
N THR A 794 -0.50 31.44 4.05
CA THR A 794 -1.55 30.46 3.78
C THR A 794 -2.24 30.07 5.08
N ILE A 795 -3.58 30.14 5.09
CA ILE A 795 -4.42 29.75 6.24
C ILE A 795 -5.34 28.58 5.81
N PRO A 796 -5.30 27.42 6.48
CA PRO A 796 -6.16 26.28 6.15
C PRO A 796 -7.59 26.51 6.68
N LEU A 797 -8.56 26.61 5.78
CA LEU A 797 -9.99 26.84 6.07
C LEU A 797 -10.78 25.56 6.39
N ALA A 798 -10.20 24.38 6.14
CA ALA A 798 -10.87 23.10 6.36
C ALA A 798 -11.40 22.97 7.81
N GLY A 799 -12.68 22.62 7.95
CA GLY A 799 -13.34 22.41 9.24
C GLY A 799 -13.84 23.69 9.94
N LEU A 800 -13.69 24.87 9.33
CA LEU A 800 -14.33 26.09 9.84
C LEU A 800 -15.84 26.07 9.60
N ALA A 801 -16.59 26.63 10.54
CA ALA A 801 -18.03 26.76 10.41
C ALA A 801 -18.40 27.87 9.40
N PRO A 802 -19.56 27.78 8.73
CA PRO A 802 -20.10 28.91 7.99
C PRO A 802 -20.25 30.15 8.88
N GLY A 803 -19.89 31.32 8.35
CA GLY A 803 -19.90 32.57 9.07
C GLY A 803 -19.01 33.64 8.44
N GLU A 804 -19.05 34.83 9.06
CA GLU A 804 -18.21 35.96 8.70
C GLU A 804 -16.90 35.95 9.50
N TYR A 805 -15.79 36.16 8.80
CA TYR A 805 -14.44 36.22 9.34
C TYR A 805 -13.74 37.51 8.92
N HIS A 806 -12.78 37.97 9.73
CA HIS A 806 -11.93 39.10 9.40
C HIS A 806 -10.47 38.67 9.37
N LEU A 807 -9.71 39.23 8.45
CA LEU A 807 -8.27 39.05 8.43
C LEU A 807 -7.59 40.20 9.16
N ALA A 808 -6.54 39.89 9.91
CA ALA A 808 -5.67 40.86 10.54
C ALA A 808 -4.21 40.57 10.19
N THR A 809 -3.43 41.62 9.97
CA THR A 809 -2.01 41.50 9.63
C THR A 809 -1.16 42.54 10.37
N GLY A 810 0.11 42.20 10.55
CA GLY A 810 1.09 43.10 11.14
C GLY A 810 2.45 42.47 11.29
N LEU A 811 3.32 43.18 12.01
CA LEU A 811 4.71 42.82 12.22
C LEU A 811 5.02 42.72 13.72
N TYR A 812 5.97 41.86 14.09
CA TYR A 812 6.58 41.89 15.40
C TYR A 812 8.05 41.48 15.33
N ASP A 813 8.86 42.03 16.22
CA ASP A 813 10.28 41.69 16.33
C ASP A 813 10.42 40.26 16.85
N ALA A 814 11.17 39.43 16.13
CA ALA A 814 11.26 37.99 16.43
C ALA A 814 11.95 37.68 17.77
N GLU A 815 12.77 38.58 18.31
CA GLU A 815 13.51 38.39 19.56
C GLU A 815 12.73 38.95 20.76
N THR A 816 12.14 40.13 20.61
CA THR A 816 11.46 40.85 21.71
C THR A 816 9.96 40.61 21.76
N LEU A 817 9.37 40.06 20.70
CA LEU A 817 7.93 39.88 20.50
C LEU A 817 7.12 41.18 20.55
N GLN A 818 7.78 42.33 20.42
CA GLN A 818 7.13 43.64 20.40
C GLN A 818 6.72 44.03 18.97
N ARG A 819 5.56 44.67 18.84
CA ARG A 819 5.09 45.23 17.57
C ARG A 819 5.60 46.66 17.39
N PRO A 820 6.15 47.03 16.22
CA PRO A 820 6.43 48.43 15.93
C PRO A 820 5.11 49.22 15.85
N PRO A 821 5.09 50.51 16.25
CA PRO A 821 3.87 51.32 16.20
C PRO A 821 3.29 51.38 14.78
N ALA A 822 2.00 51.08 14.62
CA ALA A 822 1.33 51.15 13.31
C ALA A 822 0.49 52.42 13.19
N GLN A 823 0.62 53.15 12.09
CA GLN A 823 -0.08 54.41 11.85
C GLN A 823 -0.75 54.43 10.48
N SER A 824 -1.97 54.99 10.40
CA SER A 824 -2.64 55.29 9.14
C SER A 824 -2.05 56.56 8.49
N PRO A 825 -2.31 56.80 7.19
CA PRO A 825 -1.70 57.92 6.46
C PRO A 825 -2.07 59.32 6.99
N ASP A 826 -3.11 59.44 7.80
CA ASP A 826 -3.49 60.68 8.52
C ASP A 826 -2.73 60.88 9.85
N GLY A 827 -1.81 59.96 10.20
CA GLY A 827 -1.02 59.98 11.43
C GLY A 827 -1.74 59.38 12.65
N THR A 828 -2.93 58.81 12.49
CA THR A 828 -3.65 58.16 13.58
C THR A 828 -3.02 56.80 13.92
N ARG A 829 -2.75 56.54 15.20
CA ARG A 829 -2.20 55.23 15.63
C ARG A 829 -3.28 54.15 15.58
N ILE A 830 -2.96 53.02 14.97
CA ILE A 830 -3.85 51.87 14.84
C ILE A 830 -3.88 51.10 16.18
N PRO A 831 -5.08 50.71 16.68
CA PRO A 831 -5.20 49.93 17.92
C PRO A 831 -4.36 48.65 17.89
N ASN A 832 -3.66 48.36 18.98
CA ASN A 832 -2.81 47.17 19.16
C ASN A 832 -1.68 46.99 18.13
N ASP A 833 -1.40 48.02 17.33
CA ASP A 833 -0.34 48.07 16.32
C ASP A 833 -0.42 46.96 15.26
N TYR A 834 -1.64 46.57 14.87
CA TYR A 834 -1.90 45.68 13.74
C TYR A 834 -3.16 46.11 12.99
N PHE A 835 -3.21 45.80 11.69
CA PHE A 835 -4.29 46.26 10.83
C PHE A 835 -5.31 45.14 10.61
N ILE A 836 -6.57 45.41 10.93
CA ILE A 836 -7.70 44.57 10.55
C ILE A 836 -8.10 44.97 9.13
N LEU A 837 -8.07 44.01 8.21
CA LEU A 837 -8.39 44.23 6.82
C LEU A 837 -9.88 44.62 6.69
N PRO A 838 -10.22 45.68 5.93
CA PRO A 838 -11.57 46.23 5.88
C PRO A 838 -12.60 45.33 5.22
N ASN A 839 -12.18 44.37 4.40
CA ASN A 839 -13.08 43.38 3.80
C ASN A 839 -13.26 42.20 4.75
N SER A 840 -14.50 41.72 4.92
CA SER A 840 -14.75 40.43 5.56
C SER A 840 -14.61 39.29 4.57
N PHE A 841 -14.29 38.11 5.09
CA PHE A 841 -14.23 36.84 4.39
C PHE A 841 -15.41 35.99 4.86
N VAL A 842 -16.30 35.63 3.94
CA VAL A 842 -17.52 34.88 4.27
C VAL A 842 -17.35 33.42 3.86
N ILE A 843 -17.71 32.52 4.77
CA ILE A 843 -17.85 31.08 4.54
C ILE A 843 -19.35 30.77 4.57
N SER A 844 -19.90 30.20 3.49
CA SER A 844 -21.33 29.85 3.40
C SER A 844 -21.49 28.34 3.20
N ALA A 845 -22.56 27.75 3.74
CA ALA A 845 -22.91 26.36 3.44
C ALA A 845 -23.67 26.27 2.11
N TRP A 846 -23.60 25.13 1.43
CA TRP A 846 -24.38 24.89 0.21
C TRP A 846 -25.91 25.01 0.43
N ASP A 847 -26.42 24.58 1.58
CA ASP A 847 -27.88 24.57 1.88
C ASP A 847 -28.45 25.96 2.21
N ASP A 848 -27.60 26.98 2.36
CA ASP A 848 -28.04 28.37 2.45
C ASP A 848 -28.37 28.86 1.03
N GLU A 849 -29.51 28.44 0.48
CA GLU A 849 -30.03 28.98 -0.80
C GLU A 849 -30.06 30.52 -0.76
N PRO A 850 -29.65 31.21 -1.84
CA PRO A 850 -29.87 32.66 -1.98
C PRO A 850 -31.35 33.05 -2.08
#